data_AF-A0A945VPU5-F1
#
_entry.id   AF-A0A945VPU5-F1
#
_cell.length_a   1.000
_cell.length_b   1.000
_cell.length_c   1.000
_cell.angle_alpha   90.00
_cell.angle_beta   90.00
_cell.angle_gamma   90.00
#
_symmetry.space_group_name_H-M   'P 1'
#
loop_
_entity.id
_entity.type
_entity.pdbx_description
1 polymer ?
#
loop_
_entity_poly.entity_id
_entity_poly.type
_entity_poly.pdbx_seq_one_letter_code
_entity_poly.pdbx_strand_id
1 'polypeptide(L)'
;MSQKGLIASYKFQEQRLNVGAELVADPSFDTPASWTSSGAGLVVTGGNLVFDDTSNRYIEPAVAEPLTVGMVYIFSFEIANSAGATGARFTIRNQAGTEIFAEIAETYSNYPDGEYSLILTCSQANTTWRLYINTDGDAFEMPDVSIKPALISDLTPNSNLMSTYGAGFTTDRKGLADSALDLDGTDDYLLGDDANFPTGNNSRTFTAWVKANATQDSWAEIFSYGAQVADQAFLVSVNDDSSSGKLQIGKWGLNSGQADTSIADDTWHHIGVVITQDGATDVTIAFYLDGVADGTSTLADVDTTLDGASQISTRPGNDDYWFKGAVDEVKFFDRALDATEMLAEYNTYQPDGALNTGSLQKGLVAHFPLRSKYNKHNADLLPNPDFTAVWAPTNVTVDSSIQFTADAAGGYLVYGGIISTGKTYIAHMAGSVSAGSINVKDGTATNKVLTGTFDEVFIYTAENVTFNFQLTDNGAVAIFNTLILEELTSADITQQGNHAEVWGADVQADQTVFDGTNHVGTVNDFNAVGQGEFIISLWIKPDDGIPGGSECIFGARESGAGNDRIQMYLGGTGVLACWYKADGNGTTAQTLSPVFSDGAVADFHHMVMHVGTTLVDIYLDGVKQTLHGTSDGDISTAIKANFDLAGYKPYIGARDDAGTADDFYEGGVDAVRIYKDSNKLGDIDAFVLALYNKGRS
;
A
#
# COMPACT_ATOMS: atom_id res chain seq x y z
N MET A 1 -18.85 10.87 -10.56
CA MET A 1 -18.78 10.89 -12.05
C MET A 1 -17.40 10.46 -12.59
N SER A 2 -16.36 10.34 -11.76
CA SER A 2 -14.95 10.28 -12.17
C SER A 2 -14.36 8.88 -12.43
N GLN A 3 -15.16 7.83 -12.61
CA GLN A 3 -14.61 6.47 -12.83
C GLN A 3 -15.28 5.68 -13.98
N LYS A 4 -16.24 6.25 -14.70
CA LYS A 4 -16.73 5.60 -15.93
C LYS A 4 -15.57 5.50 -16.92
N GLY A 5 -15.22 4.31 -17.36
CA GLY A 5 -14.12 4.13 -18.33
C GLY A 5 -12.70 4.24 -17.76
N LEU A 6 -12.50 4.53 -16.46
CA LEU A 6 -11.16 4.48 -15.85
C LEU A 6 -10.62 3.04 -15.95
N ILE A 7 -9.45 2.87 -16.55
CA ILE A 7 -8.87 1.55 -16.84
C ILE A 7 -7.48 1.34 -16.23
N ALA A 8 -6.81 2.43 -15.85
CA ALA A 8 -5.57 2.40 -15.08
C ALA A 8 -5.46 3.69 -14.27
N SER A 9 -5.00 3.59 -13.03
CA SER A 9 -4.71 4.73 -12.16
C SER A 9 -3.46 4.37 -11.38
N TYR A 10 -2.32 4.90 -11.82
CA TYR A 10 -1.07 4.70 -11.14
C TYR A 10 -0.94 5.76 -10.05
N LYS A 11 -0.97 5.30 -8.80
CA LYS A 11 -0.51 6.09 -7.67
C LYS A 11 0.90 5.62 -7.35
N PHE A 12 1.84 6.55 -7.43
CA PHE A 12 3.21 6.27 -7.08
C PHE A 12 3.41 6.69 -5.64
N GLN A 13 2.92 5.85 -4.73
CA GLN A 13 3.16 5.97 -3.31
C GLN A 13 3.89 4.70 -2.90
N GLU A 14 5.01 4.83 -2.20
CA GLU A 14 5.39 3.79 -1.24
C GLU A 14 4.22 3.66 -0.26
N GLN A 15 3.38 2.62 -0.41
CA GLN A 15 2.52 2.23 0.70
C GLN A 15 3.36 1.40 1.67
N ARG A 16 4.20 2.12 2.43
CA ARG A 16 4.57 1.68 3.77
C ARG A 16 3.26 1.55 4.57
N LEU A 17 3.21 0.62 5.51
CA LEU A 17 2.11 0.48 6.48
C LEU A 17 1.47 1.83 6.82
N ASN A 18 0.14 1.91 6.79
CA ASN A 18 -0.53 3.10 7.33
C ASN A 18 -0.16 3.22 8.81
N VAL A 19 0.70 4.19 9.11
CA VAL A 19 1.22 4.47 10.44
C VAL A 19 0.51 5.68 11.01
N GLY A 20 0.12 5.60 12.28
CA GLY A 20 -0.51 6.73 12.97
C GLY A 20 0.44 7.88 13.26
N ALA A 21 -0.03 8.81 14.09
CA ALA A 21 0.78 9.95 14.50
C ALA A 21 2.07 9.50 15.21
N GLU A 22 3.12 10.29 15.00
CA GLU A 22 4.37 10.13 15.75
C GLU A 22 4.11 10.29 17.25
N LEU A 23 4.53 9.29 18.03
CA LEU A 23 4.41 9.29 19.50
C LEU A 23 5.69 9.80 20.18
N VAL A 24 6.75 10.05 19.42
CA VAL A 24 8.00 10.65 19.87
C VAL A 24 7.95 12.17 19.71
N ALA A 25 8.01 12.94 20.80
CA ALA A 25 7.82 14.40 20.79
C ALA A 25 8.98 15.21 20.15
N ASP A 26 10.14 14.60 19.91
CA ASP A 26 11.32 15.20 19.27
C ASP A 26 12.18 14.08 18.66
N PRO A 27 11.71 13.46 17.55
CA PRO A 27 12.31 12.25 16.99
C PRO A 27 13.72 12.48 16.45
N SER A 28 14.05 13.71 16.01
CA SER A 28 15.34 14.12 15.46
C SER A 28 16.35 14.65 16.48
N PHE A 29 15.99 14.65 17.78
CA PHE A 29 16.83 15.17 18.87
C PHE A 29 17.26 16.64 18.73
N ASP A 30 16.51 17.46 17.98
CA ASP A 30 16.85 18.86 17.71
C ASP A 30 16.83 19.72 18.99
N THR A 31 16.09 19.28 20.00
CA THR A 31 15.89 20.00 21.25
C THR A 31 16.36 19.18 22.45
N PRO A 32 17.68 19.05 22.73
CA PRO A 32 18.20 18.07 23.70
C PRO A 32 17.57 18.03 25.11
N ALA A 33 16.97 19.13 25.57
CA ALA A 33 16.25 19.20 26.84
C ALA A 33 14.90 18.44 26.85
N SER A 34 14.39 18.03 25.68
CA SER A 34 13.20 17.19 25.51
C SER A 34 13.47 15.71 25.82
N TRP A 35 14.73 15.34 26.05
CA TRP A 35 15.18 13.98 26.34
C TRP A 35 15.98 13.94 27.64
N THR A 36 15.82 12.86 28.41
CA THR A 36 16.70 12.53 29.52
C THR A 36 17.49 11.27 29.21
N SER A 37 18.79 11.32 29.42
CA SER A 37 19.69 10.17 29.30
C SER A 37 20.17 9.71 30.67
N SER A 38 20.46 8.42 30.80
CA SER A 38 21.06 7.84 32.00
C SER A 38 22.25 6.97 31.63
N GLY A 39 23.36 7.20 32.34
CA GLY A 39 24.67 6.60 32.06
C GLY A 39 25.67 7.64 31.55
N ALA A 40 26.92 7.53 31.99
CA ALA A 40 27.99 8.38 31.45
C ALA A 40 28.17 8.06 29.96
N GLY A 41 28.22 9.09 29.11
CA GLY A 41 28.65 8.96 27.72
C GLY A 41 27.55 8.79 26.65
N LEU A 42 26.29 8.88 27.06
CA LEU A 42 25.15 9.05 26.16
C LEU A 42 24.81 10.53 26.08
N VAL A 43 25.01 11.14 24.91
CA VAL A 43 24.85 12.58 24.73
C VAL A 43 23.77 12.86 23.69
N VAL A 44 22.70 13.53 24.13
CA VAL A 44 21.72 14.13 23.21
C VAL A 44 22.31 15.45 22.73
N THR A 45 22.60 15.55 21.43
CA THR A 45 23.10 16.76 20.78
C THR A 45 22.01 17.29 19.84
N GLY A 46 21.95 18.61 19.62
CA GLY A 46 20.87 19.21 18.82
C GLY A 46 20.93 18.73 17.37
N GLY A 47 20.18 17.67 17.09
CA GLY A 47 20.09 16.98 15.80
C GLY A 47 20.65 15.55 15.75
N ASN A 48 21.18 14.99 16.85
CA ASN A 48 21.71 13.62 16.90
C ASN A 48 21.79 13.07 18.34
N LEU A 49 21.55 11.78 18.51
CA LEU A 49 21.91 11.03 19.72
C LEU A 49 23.26 10.33 19.55
N VAL A 50 24.24 10.65 20.39
CA VAL A 50 25.63 10.16 20.27
C VAL A 50 25.98 9.21 21.40
N PHE A 51 26.64 8.10 21.03
CA PHE A 51 27.12 7.05 21.94
C PHE A 51 28.65 6.98 21.95
N ASP A 52 29.27 6.83 23.13
CA ASP A 52 30.74 6.87 23.31
C ASP A 52 31.36 5.60 23.97
N ASP A 53 30.91 4.37 23.67
CA ASP A 53 31.52 3.11 24.16
C ASP A 53 31.40 2.89 25.69
N THR A 54 30.18 2.85 26.24
CA THR A 54 29.95 2.11 27.49
C THR A 54 28.58 1.43 27.54
N SER A 55 28.53 0.28 28.21
CA SER A 55 27.32 -0.54 28.40
C SER A 55 26.40 0.04 29.49
N ASN A 56 25.08 -0.28 29.46
CA ASN A 56 24.18 0.07 30.58
C ASN A 56 23.01 1.04 30.39
N ARG A 57 22.80 1.63 29.21
CA ARG A 57 22.28 3.00 29.11
C ARG A 57 20.84 3.07 28.60
N TYR A 58 20.16 4.18 28.86
CA TYR A 58 18.86 4.46 28.25
C TYR A 58 18.67 5.94 27.95
N ILE A 59 17.85 6.21 26.93
CA ILE A 59 17.17 7.49 26.75
C ILE A 59 15.69 7.34 27.10
N GLU A 60 15.09 8.40 27.61
CA GLU A 60 13.64 8.52 27.77
C GLU A 60 13.22 9.94 27.36
N PRO A 61 12.13 10.11 26.60
CA PRO A 61 11.63 11.44 26.32
C PRO A 61 11.05 12.06 27.59
N ALA A 62 11.26 13.36 27.79
CA ALA A 62 10.79 14.11 28.95
C ALA A 62 9.26 14.10 29.07
N VAL A 63 8.58 13.91 27.93
CA VAL A 63 7.14 13.61 27.82
C VAL A 63 7.01 12.45 26.84
N ALA A 64 6.60 11.28 27.32
CA ALA A 64 6.34 10.10 26.50
C ALA A 64 4.83 9.87 26.44
N GLU A 65 4.27 9.76 25.23
CA GLU A 65 2.92 9.24 25.09
C GLU A 65 2.90 7.75 25.50
N PRO A 66 1.94 7.31 26.33
CA PRO A 66 1.88 5.94 26.79
C PRO A 66 1.56 4.97 25.65
N LEU A 67 2.19 3.80 25.67
CA LEU A 67 1.85 2.70 24.77
C LEU A 67 0.68 1.88 25.35
N THR A 68 -0.19 1.40 24.47
CA THR A 68 -1.42 0.67 24.81
C THR A 68 -1.19 -0.82 24.67
N VAL A 69 -1.52 -1.62 25.69
CA VAL A 69 -1.37 -3.09 25.68
C VAL A 69 -2.19 -3.72 24.57
N GLY A 70 -1.65 -4.76 23.96
CA GLY A 70 -2.22 -5.49 22.84
C GLY A 70 -2.06 -4.77 21.50
N MET A 71 -1.84 -3.46 21.50
CA MET A 71 -1.74 -2.66 20.27
C MET A 71 -0.42 -2.93 19.55
N VAL A 72 -0.50 -2.97 18.22
CA VAL A 72 0.64 -3.10 17.32
C VAL A 72 1.23 -1.73 16.98
N TYR A 73 2.55 -1.60 17.06
CA TYR A 73 3.34 -0.40 16.76
C TYR A 73 4.41 -0.70 15.73
N ILE A 74 4.81 0.32 14.98
CA ILE A 74 6.04 0.36 14.20
C ILE A 74 7.03 1.25 14.94
N PHE A 75 8.18 0.68 15.27
CA PHE A 75 9.33 1.40 15.77
C PHE A 75 10.37 1.54 14.67
N SER A 76 10.74 2.75 14.30
CA SER A 76 11.77 3.03 13.30
C SER A 76 12.90 3.83 13.90
N PHE A 77 14.11 3.64 13.40
CA PHE A 77 15.28 4.41 13.81
C PHE A 77 16.38 4.32 12.76
N GLU A 78 17.18 5.36 12.65
CA GLU A 78 18.41 5.36 11.86
C GLU A 78 19.64 5.15 12.75
N ILE A 79 20.64 4.44 12.22
CA ILE A 79 22.00 4.39 12.76
C ILE A 79 22.94 5.02 11.75
N ALA A 80 23.83 5.88 12.24
CA ALA A 80 24.83 6.59 11.44
C ALA A 80 26.17 6.59 12.16
N ASN A 81 27.25 6.78 11.40
CA ASN A 81 28.61 6.98 11.93
C ASN A 81 29.06 5.86 12.89
N SER A 82 28.61 4.62 12.68
CA SER A 82 28.87 3.49 13.58
C SER A 82 30.32 2.97 13.58
N ALA A 83 31.15 3.40 12.62
CA ALA A 83 32.55 2.98 12.45
C ALA A 83 32.80 1.45 12.53
N GLY A 84 31.77 0.63 12.27
CA GLY A 84 31.84 -0.82 12.42
C GLY A 84 31.47 -1.32 13.82
N ALA A 85 30.47 -0.71 14.47
CA ALA A 85 29.86 -1.23 15.70
C ALA A 85 29.36 -2.67 15.51
N THR A 86 29.74 -3.58 16.42
CA THR A 86 29.49 -5.04 16.35
C THR A 86 28.79 -5.63 17.56
N GLY A 87 28.25 -4.79 18.45
CA GLY A 87 27.55 -5.29 19.64
C GLY A 87 26.41 -4.42 20.19
N ALA A 88 25.96 -3.41 19.43
CA ALA A 88 24.84 -2.58 19.87
C ALA A 88 23.53 -3.40 19.92
N ARG A 89 22.81 -3.35 21.04
CA ARG A 89 21.50 -3.98 21.25
C ARG A 89 20.50 -2.95 21.74
N PHE A 90 19.35 -2.90 21.09
CA PHE A 90 18.25 -2.01 21.46
C PHE A 90 17.13 -2.82 22.08
N THR A 91 16.63 -2.37 23.21
CA THR A 91 15.42 -2.94 23.81
C THR A 91 14.55 -1.80 24.30
N ILE A 92 13.25 -1.89 24.06
CA ILE A 92 12.33 -0.93 24.64
C ILE A 92 11.77 -1.54 25.93
N ARG A 93 11.88 -0.79 27.02
CA ARG A 93 11.51 -1.27 28.37
C ARG A 93 10.75 -0.20 29.13
N ASN A 94 10.09 -0.61 30.20
CA ASN A 94 9.46 0.29 31.16
C ASN A 94 10.50 0.94 32.10
N GLN A 95 10.04 1.85 32.96
CA GLN A 95 10.90 2.48 33.96
C GLN A 95 11.50 1.53 35.02
N ALA A 96 10.91 0.34 35.19
CA ALA A 96 11.45 -0.71 36.05
C ALA A 96 12.49 -1.60 35.34
N GLY A 97 12.76 -1.35 34.05
CA GLY A 97 13.71 -2.12 33.23
C GLY A 97 13.18 -3.47 32.75
N THR A 98 11.86 -3.69 32.81
CA THR A 98 11.17 -4.86 32.24
C THR A 98 10.80 -4.58 30.80
N GLU A 99 10.98 -5.56 29.91
CA GLU A 99 10.57 -5.49 28.51
C GLU A 99 9.06 -5.30 28.38
N ILE A 100 8.65 -4.45 27.45
CA ILE A 100 7.24 -4.03 27.31
C ILE A 100 6.57 -4.58 26.06
N PHE A 101 7.26 -5.36 25.22
CA PHE A 101 6.71 -5.94 23.98
C PHE A 101 6.73 -7.48 24.03
N ALA A 102 5.70 -8.12 23.47
CA ALA A 102 5.53 -9.58 23.45
C ALA A 102 6.47 -10.26 22.44
N GLU A 103 6.79 -9.54 21.37
CA GLU A 103 7.81 -9.90 20.40
C GLU A 103 9.04 -9.00 20.66
N ILE A 104 10.20 -9.64 20.84
CA ILE A 104 11.42 -8.93 21.22
C ILE A 104 11.88 -8.12 20.01
N ALA A 105 12.24 -6.85 20.21
CA ALA A 105 13.15 -6.16 19.30
C ALA A 105 14.36 -7.09 19.06
N GLU A 106 14.52 -7.55 17.82
CA GLU A 106 15.56 -8.50 17.45
C GLU A 106 16.89 -8.13 18.11
N THR A 107 17.54 -9.13 18.72
CA THR A 107 18.89 -8.92 19.21
C THR A 107 19.83 -8.97 18.02
N TYR A 108 19.91 -7.90 17.24
CA TYR A 108 20.93 -7.80 16.21
C TYR A 108 22.29 -7.76 16.90
N SER A 109 23.22 -8.58 16.41
CA SER A 109 24.60 -8.51 16.85
C SER A 109 25.30 -7.29 16.25
N ASN A 110 24.92 -6.85 15.03
CA ASN A 110 25.57 -5.76 14.32
C ASN A 110 24.51 -4.87 13.67
N TYR A 111 24.58 -3.55 13.87
CA TYR A 111 23.76 -2.59 13.16
C TYR A 111 24.63 -1.73 12.25
N PRO A 112 24.65 -2.00 10.93
CA PRO A 112 25.21 -1.08 9.93
C PRO A 112 24.58 0.32 9.98
N ASP A 113 25.24 1.29 9.35
CA ASP A 113 24.59 2.57 9.10
C ASP A 113 23.39 2.37 8.15
N GLY A 114 22.23 2.93 8.47
CA GLY A 114 20.98 2.79 7.71
C GLY A 114 19.71 2.96 8.55
N GLU A 115 18.56 2.94 7.87
CA GLU A 115 17.23 2.97 8.49
C GLU A 115 16.74 1.56 8.87
N TYR A 116 16.11 1.45 10.03
CA TYR A 116 15.55 0.22 10.57
C TYR A 116 14.08 0.41 10.93
N SER A 117 13.28 -0.65 10.86
CA SER A 117 11.88 -0.66 11.28
C SER A 117 11.48 -2.01 11.87
N LEU A 118 10.79 -1.99 13.01
CA LEU A 118 10.35 -3.16 13.77
C LEU A 118 8.85 -3.07 14.02
N ILE A 119 8.13 -4.19 13.87
CA ILE A 119 6.73 -4.32 14.28
C ILE A 119 6.71 -4.89 15.69
N LEU A 120 5.98 -4.24 16.61
CA LEU A 120 6.01 -4.55 18.03
C LEU A 120 4.60 -4.57 18.61
N THR A 121 4.25 -5.62 19.36
CA THR A 121 2.97 -5.70 20.09
C THR A 121 3.18 -5.43 21.57
N CYS A 122 2.57 -4.35 22.09
CA CYS A 122 2.74 -3.95 23.48
C CYS A 122 2.14 -4.99 24.43
N SER A 123 2.87 -5.40 25.45
CA SER A 123 2.51 -6.47 26.39
C SER A 123 2.32 -5.99 27.84
N GLN A 124 2.63 -4.71 28.14
CA GLN A 124 2.54 -4.16 29.50
C GLN A 124 1.89 -2.77 29.56
N ALA A 125 0.99 -2.59 30.54
CA ALA A 125 0.15 -1.39 30.64
C ALA A 125 0.87 -0.20 31.29
N ASN A 126 0.56 1.00 30.78
CA ASN A 126 0.78 2.28 31.45
C ASN A 126 2.21 2.49 31.99
N THR A 127 3.20 2.36 31.12
CA THR A 127 4.57 2.77 31.46
C THR A 127 5.11 3.69 30.38
N THR A 128 5.70 4.80 30.80
CA THR A 128 6.63 5.53 29.93
C THR A 128 7.71 4.56 29.48
N TRP A 129 8.05 4.64 28.19
CA TRP A 129 9.01 3.75 27.57
C TRP A 129 10.41 4.35 27.64
N ARG A 130 11.40 3.46 27.66
CA ARG A 130 12.82 3.77 27.59
C ARG A 130 13.42 2.96 26.47
N LEU A 131 14.19 3.62 25.62
CA LEU A 131 15.06 2.92 24.69
C LEU A 131 16.35 2.58 25.44
N TYR A 132 16.46 1.32 25.85
CA TYR A 132 17.68 0.76 26.43
C TYR A 132 18.63 0.36 25.33
N ILE A 133 19.87 0.79 25.48
CA ILE A 133 20.90 0.60 24.49
C ILE A 133 22.12 0.04 25.21
N ASN A 134 22.50 -1.17 24.82
CA ASN A 134 23.76 -1.75 25.22
C ASN A 134 24.69 -1.69 24.02
N THR A 135 25.71 -0.84 24.03
CA THR A 135 26.59 -0.69 22.88
C THR A 135 27.69 -1.74 22.82
N ASP A 136 27.85 -2.59 23.85
CA ASP A 136 28.95 -3.56 24.03
C ASP A 136 30.36 -2.98 23.74
N GLY A 137 30.48 -1.66 23.87
CA GLY A 137 31.70 -0.91 23.69
C GLY A 137 31.87 -0.21 22.33
N ASP A 138 30.79 -0.07 21.58
CA ASP A 138 30.79 0.65 20.30
C ASP A 138 30.23 2.08 20.43
N ALA A 139 30.67 2.93 19.50
CA ALA A 139 30.23 4.31 19.35
C ALA A 139 29.51 4.47 18.00
N PHE A 140 28.37 5.15 18.01
CA PHE A 140 27.57 5.45 16.83
C PHE A 140 26.71 6.69 17.09
N GLU A 141 25.99 7.13 16.07
CA GLU A 141 25.00 8.19 16.13
C GLU A 141 23.63 7.62 15.74
N MET A 142 22.57 8.14 16.34
CA MET A 142 21.20 7.94 15.87
C MET A 142 20.61 9.32 15.56
N PRO A 143 20.43 9.66 14.28
CA PRO A 143 19.87 10.94 13.89
C PRO A 143 18.36 11.00 14.15
N ASP A 144 17.66 9.86 14.15
CA ASP A 144 16.25 9.82 14.45
C ASP A 144 15.75 8.56 15.19
N VAL A 145 14.55 8.68 15.75
CA VAL A 145 13.76 7.57 16.30
C VAL A 145 12.27 7.87 16.18
N SER A 146 11.47 6.87 15.81
CA SER A 146 10.03 6.99 15.58
C SER A 146 9.28 5.83 16.23
N ILE A 147 8.13 6.11 16.85
CA ILE A 147 7.16 5.09 17.27
C ILE A 147 5.79 5.55 16.79
N LYS A 148 5.16 4.74 15.95
CA LYS A 148 3.81 4.99 15.42
C LYS A 148 2.95 3.76 15.55
N PRO A 149 1.64 3.88 15.84
CA PRO A 149 0.77 2.71 15.82
C PRO A 149 0.58 2.20 14.39
N ALA A 150 0.46 0.89 14.23
CA ALA A 150 0.09 0.26 12.96
C ALA A 150 -1.43 0.35 12.78
N LEU A 151 -1.87 0.95 11.68
CA LEU A 151 -3.28 1.24 11.42
C LEU A 151 -3.77 0.54 10.14
N ILE A 152 -5.03 0.13 10.17
CA ILE A 152 -5.81 -0.20 8.97
C ILE A 152 -6.54 1.06 8.53
N SER A 153 -6.33 1.45 7.28
CA SER A 153 -6.97 2.61 6.69
C SER A 153 -8.33 2.30 6.10
N ASP A 154 -9.23 3.24 6.32
CA ASP A 154 -10.42 3.43 5.52
C ASP A 154 -10.08 3.98 4.14
N LEU A 155 -10.69 3.40 3.12
CA LEU A 155 -10.52 3.80 1.73
C LEU A 155 -11.47 4.94 1.33
N THR A 156 -12.43 5.29 2.18
CA THR A 156 -13.34 6.41 1.93
C THR A 156 -12.66 7.76 2.20
N PRO A 157 -13.23 8.87 1.69
CA PRO A 157 -12.74 10.21 2.01
C PRO A 157 -12.79 10.57 3.51
N ASN A 158 -13.53 9.81 4.33
CA ASN A 158 -13.62 10.07 5.77
C ASN A 158 -12.35 9.68 6.52
N SER A 159 -11.48 8.85 5.90
CA SER A 159 -10.17 8.49 6.44
C SER A 159 -10.23 7.97 7.88
N ASN A 160 -11.26 7.17 8.19
CA ASN A 160 -11.32 6.49 9.48
C ASN A 160 -10.11 5.55 9.63
N LEU A 161 -9.58 5.42 10.84
CA LEU A 161 -8.41 4.60 11.10
C LEU A 161 -8.77 3.58 12.18
N MET A 162 -8.31 2.35 12.00
CA MET A 162 -8.44 1.32 13.02
C MET A 162 -7.07 0.80 13.46
N SER A 163 -6.88 0.74 14.77
CA SER A 163 -5.70 0.18 15.41
C SER A 163 -5.86 -1.33 15.56
N THR A 164 -4.82 -2.09 15.28
CA THR A 164 -4.85 -3.56 15.36
C THR A 164 -4.33 -4.05 16.70
N TYR A 165 -5.01 -5.04 17.29
CA TYR A 165 -4.64 -5.69 18.54
C TYR A 165 -4.60 -7.20 18.31
N GLY A 166 -3.42 -7.82 18.44
CA GLY A 166 -3.20 -9.28 18.34
C GLY A 166 -3.37 -9.92 16.94
N ALA A 167 -4.28 -9.39 16.14
CA ALA A 167 -4.74 -10.02 14.90
C ALA A 167 -3.69 -10.07 13.78
N GLY A 168 -3.63 -11.21 13.09
CA GLY A 168 -2.77 -11.45 11.93
C GLY A 168 -3.53 -11.42 10.60
N PHE A 169 -2.81 -11.49 9.48
CA PHE A 169 -3.40 -11.63 8.15
C PHE A 169 -3.47 -13.11 7.70
N THR A 170 -4.49 -13.43 6.90
CA THR A 170 -4.74 -14.76 6.35
C THR A 170 -5.23 -14.70 4.90
N THR A 171 -5.50 -15.88 4.33
CA THR A 171 -5.95 -16.01 2.94
C THR A 171 -7.43 -15.67 2.78
N ASP A 172 -7.76 -14.88 1.75
CA ASP A 172 -9.13 -14.44 1.48
C ASP A 172 -10.01 -15.47 0.77
N ARG A 173 -11.25 -15.06 0.45
CA ARG A 173 -12.26 -15.87 -0.27
C ARG A 173 -11.90 -16.28 -1.70
N LYS A 174 -10.86 -15.69 -2.29
CA LYS A 174 -10.36 -16.02 -3.64
C LYS A 174 -9.01 -16.73 -3.60
N GLY A 175 -8.51 -17.05 -2.41
CA GLY A 175 -7.23 -17.73 -2.25
C GLY A 175 -6.03 -16.78 -2.29
N LEU A 176 -6.25 -15.47 -2.15
CA LEU A 176 -5.17 -14.49 -2.10
C LEU A 176 -4.61 -14.45 -0.67
N ALA A 177 -3.30 -14.70 -0.53
CA ALA A 177 -2.63 -14.65 0.76
C ALA A 177 -2.70 -13.23 1.37
N ASP A 178 -2.64 -13.18 2.69
CA ASP A 178 -2.63 -11.97 3.51
C ASP A 178 -3.70 -10.92 3.11
N SER A 179 -4.87 -11.38 2.67
CA SER A 179 -5.94 -10.55 2.12
C SER A 179 -7.25 -10.64 2.89
N ALA A 180 -7.16 -11.11 4.12
CA ALA A 180 -8.20 -11.10 5.14
C ALA A 180 -7.52 -11.00 6.50
N LEU A 181 -8.27 -10.59 7.53
CA LEU A 181 -7.81 -10.62 8.91
C LEU A 181 -8.23 -11.93 9.57
N ASP A 182 -7.32 -12.57 10.30
CA ASP A 182 -7.59 -13.76 11.13
C ASP A 182 -7.78 -13.32 12.59
N LEU A 183 -8.83 -13.84 13.22
CA LEU A 183 -9.25 -13.52 14.58
C LEU A 183 -9.37 -14.82 15.36
N ASP A 184 -8.55 -14.96 16.41
CA ASP A 184 -8.39 -16.22 17.14
C ASP A 184 -9.55 -16.58 18.10
N GLY A 185 -10.38 -15.59 18.42
CA GLY A 185 -11.49 -15.70 19.36
C GLY A 185 -11.12 -15.50 20.84
N THR A 186 -9.95 -14.91 21.14
CA THR A 186 -9.46 -14.72 22.52
C THR A 186 -9.20 -13.25 22.86
N ASP A 187 -8.37 -12.56 22.06
CA ASP A 187 -7.94 -11.19 22.34
C ASP A 187 -7.62 -10.37 21.08
N ASP A 188 -7.92 -10.93 19.90
CA ASP A 188 -7.73 -10.28 18.61
C ASP A 188 -8.88 -9.33 18.27
N TYR A 189 -8.59 -8.04 18.04
CA TYR A 189 -9.57 -7.06 17.56
C TYR A 189 -8.97 -5.83 16.88
N LEU A 190 -9.82 -5.08 16.19
CA LEU A 190 -9.50 -3.74 15.70
C LEU A 190 -10.32 -2.69 16.45
N LEU A 191 -9.72 -1.54 16.72
CA LEU A 191 -10.35 -0.39 17.40
C LEU A 191 -10.20 0.87 16.56
N GLY A 192 -11.32 1.45 16.15
CA GLY A 192 -11.41 2.75 15.50
C GLY A 192 -12.26 3.74 16.28
N ASP A 193 -12.42 4.92 15.70
CA ASP A 193 -13.34 5.97 16.15
C ASP A 193 -14.69 5.83 15.41
N ASP A 194 -15.79 6.30 16.00
CA ASP A 194 -17.15 6.22 15.45
C ASP A 194 -17.75 7.58 15.04
N ALA A 195 -16.98 8.68 15.07
CA ALA A 195 -17.45 10.05 14.83
C ALA A 195 -18.19 10.23 13.49
N ASN A 196 -17.83 9.45 12.47
CA ASN A 196 -18.41 9.51 11.14
C ASN A 196 -19.62 8.57 10.96
N PHE A 197 -20.00 7.81 12.00
CA PHE A 197 -21.05 6.79 11.88
C PHE A 197 -22.44 7.35 12.23
N PRO A 198 -23.52 6.74 11.71
CA PRO A 198 -24.88 7.20 11.95
C PRO A 198 -25.30 7.07 13.42
N THR A 199 -25.99 8.09 13.93
CA THR A 199 -26.54 8.15 15.30
C THR A 199 -28.04 7.91 15.35
N GLY A 200 -28.57 7.75 16.57
CA GLY A 200 -29.99 7.56 16.84
C GLY A 200 -30.54 6.34 16.08
N ASN A 201 -31.73 6.49 15.52
CA ASN A 201 -32.40 5.47 14.70
C ASN A 201 -32.27 5.70 13.19
N ASN A 202 -31.35 6.54 12.71
CA ASN A 202 -31.12 6.77 11.27
C ASN A 202 -30.95 5.47 10.44
N SER A 203 -31.24 5.51 9.15
CA SER A 203 -30.99 4.33 8.30
C SER A 203 -29.48 4.07 8.18
N ARG A 204 -29.07 2.80 8.06
CA ARG A 204 -27.66 2.40 7.88
C ARG A 204 -27.54 1.00 7.32
N THR A 205 -26.40 0.70 6.72
CA THR A 205 -26.08 -0.66 6.24
C THR A 205 -24.68 -1.06 6.66
N PHE A 206 -24.53 -2.28 7.15
CA PHE A 206 -23.23 -2.91 7.40
C PHE A 206 -23.05 -4.09 6.45
N THR A 207 -21.86 -4.26 5.88
CA THR A 207 -21.52 -5.40 5.03
C THR A 207 -20.11 -5.89 5.33
N ALA A 208 -19.88 -7.18 5.21
CA ALA A 208 -18.55 -7.77 5.33
C ALA A 208 -18.52 -9.12 4.61
N TRP A 209 -17.32 -9.54 4.22
CA TRP A 209 -17.05 -10.96 3.98
C TRP A 209 -16.56 -11.57 5.29
N VAL A 210 -17.15 -12.71 5.66
CA VAL A 210 -16.80 -13.41 6.90
C VAL A 210 -16.67 -14.90 6.64
N LYS A 211 -15.69 -15.51 7.30
CA LYS A 211 -15.54 -16.96 7.41
C LYS A 211 -15.61 -17.29 8.90
N ALA A 212 -16.82 -17.40 9.42
CA ALA A 212 -17.03 -17.72 10.83
C ALA A 212 -16.70 -19.20 11.06
N ASN A 213 -15.90 -19.47 12.09
CA ASN A 213 -15.61 -20.85 12.45
C ASN A 213 -16.90 -21.58 12.86
N ALA A 214 -16.97 -22.89 12.60
CA ALA A 214 -18.17 -23.70 12.86
C ALA A 214 -18.63 -23.74 14.33
N THR A 215 -17.79 -23.28 15.25
CA THR A 215 -18.11 -23.08 16.67
C THR A 215 -17.68 -21.68 17.09
N GLN A 216 -18.55 -20.96 17.77
CA GLN A 216 -18.23 -19.69 18.44
C GLN A 216 -18.44 -19.87 19.94
N ASP A 217 -17.73 -19.10 20.76
CA ASP A 217 -17.78 -19.32 22.22
C ASP A 217 -18.95 -18.58 22.90
N SER A 218 -19.63 -17.66 22.19
CA SER A 218 -20.70 -16.79 22.72
C SER A 218 -21.45 -16.05 21.57
N TRP A 219 -21.94 -14.85 21.82
CA TRP A 219 -22.33 -13.87 20.80
C TRP A 219 -21.07 -13.23 20.21
N ALA A 220 -20.45 -13.92 19.28
CA ALA A 220 -19.24 -13.47 18.60
C ALA A 220 -19.51 -12.18 17.80
N GLU A 221 -19.01 -11.04 18.25
CA GLU A 221 -19.25 -9.74 17.62
C GLU A 221 -18.34 -9.55 16.41
N ILE A 222 -18.92 -9.45 15.22
CA ILE A 222 -18.17 -9.13 14.00
C ILE A 222 -17.83 -7.64 13.99
N PHE A 223 -18.78 -6.80 14.37
CA PHE A 223 -18.63 -5.34 14.36
C PHE A 223 -19.54 -4.67 15.38
N SER A 224 -19.03 -3.62 16.02
CA SER A 224 -19.80 -2.81 16.97
C SER A 224 -19.40 -1.34 16.98
N TYR A 225 -20.34 -0.46 17.34
CA TYR A 225 -20.03 0.93 17.70
C TYR A 225 -21.12 1.55 18.60
N GLY A 226 -20.77 2.63 19.29
CA GLY A 226 -21.65 3.41 20.15
C GLY A 226 -21.65 2.99 21.62
N ALA A 227 -22.33 3.80 22.43
CA ALA A 227 -22.20 3.83 23.88
C ALA A 227 -22.65 2.54 24.58
N GLN A 228 -21.91 2.20 25.64
CA GLN A 228 -22.20 1.10 26.58
C GLN A 228 -23.39 1.42 27.52
N VAL A 229 -24.47 1.93 26.95
CA VAL A 229 -25.71 2.31 27.62
C VAL A 229 -26.84 1.60 26.91
N ALA A 230 -27.81 1.09 27.67
CA ALA A 230 -28.95 0.37 27.11
C ALA A 230 -29.50 1.09 25.88
N ASP A 231 -29.62 0.35 24.77
CA ASP A 231 -30.16 0.80 23.49
C ASP A 231 -29.26 1.70 22.62
N GLN A 232 -28.07 2.07 23.11
CA GLN A 232 -27.22 3.09 22.49
C GLN A 232 -26.03 2.55 21.68
N ALA A 233 -25.91 1.23 21.52
CA ALA A 233 -24.92 0.59 20.66
C ALA A 233 -25.58 -0.09 19.44
N PHE A 234 -24.83 -0.21 18.35
CA PHE A 234 -25.16 -1.04 17.19
C PHE A 234 -24.19 -2.23 17.17
N LEU A 235 -24.74 -3.44 17.20
CA LEU A 235 -23.96 -4.69 17.33
C LEU A 235 -24.33 -5.64 16.20
N VAL A 236 -23.33 -6.18 15.50
CA VAL A 236 -23.49 -7.23 14.49
C VAL A 236 -22.69 -8.44 14.92
N SER A 237 -23.36 -9.56 15.16
CA SER A 237 -22.76 -10.76 15.76
C SER A 237 -23.19 -12.06 15.08
N VAL A 238 -22.49 -13.13 15.41
CA VAL A 238 -22.89 -14.52 15.16
C VAL A 238 -23.32 -15.16 16.47
N ASN A 239 -24.52 -15.74 16.50
CA ASN A 239 -25.08 -16.33 17.72
C ASN A 239 -24.79 -17.82 17.83
N ASP A 240 -24.07 -18.20 18.89
CA ASP A 240 -23.89 -19.61 19.25
C ASP A 240 -24.45 -20.01 20.62
N ASP A 241 -25.04 -19.07 21.37
CA ASP A 241 -25.78 -19.34 22.63
C ASP A 241 -26.97 -20.31 22.45
N SER A 242 -27.42 -20.50 21.20
CA SER A 242 -28.42 -21.50 20.81
C SER A 242 -27.91 -22.51 19.77
N SER A 243 -26.60 -22.57 19.56
CA SER A 243 -25.96 -23.32 18.48
C SER A 243 -26.51 -22.99 17.09
N SER A 244 -26.95 -21.74 16.90
CA SER A 244 -27.66 -21.34 15.69
C SER A 244 -26.71 -21.01 14.54
N GLY A 245 -25.52 -20.50 14.85
CA GLY A 245 -24.53 -20.03 13.90
C GLY A 245 -25.01 -18.87 13.02
N LYS A 246 -26.11 -18.20 13.39
CA LYS A 246 -26.78 -17.22 12.53
C LYS A 246 -26.27 -15.82 12.77
N LEU A 247 -26.28 -15.02 11.70
CA LEU A 247 -26.09 -13.58 11.75
C LEU A 247 -27.19 -12.93 12.58
N GLN A 248 -26.80 -12.04 13.49
CA GLN A 248 -27.69 -11.31 14.37
C GLN A 248 -27.34 -9.83 14.42
N ILE A 249 -28.32 -9.08 14.89
CA ILE A 249 -28.18 -7.67 15.23
C ILE A 249 -28.69 -7.43 16.65
N GLY A 250 -28.01 -6.54 17.34
CA GLY A 250 -28.33 -6.19 18.71
C GLY A 250 -28.05 -4.73 19.01
N LYS A 251 -28.44 -4.37 20.23
CA LYS A 251 -28.10 -3.12 20.89
C LYS A 251 -27.60 -3.44 22.30
N TRP A 252 -26.97 -2.47 22.95
CA TRP A 252 -26.47 -2.70 24.30
C TRP A 252 -27.60 -3.13 25.24
N GLY A 253 -27.43 -4.25 25.95
CA GLY A 253 -28.41 -4.80 26.89
C GLY A 253 -29.59 -5.57 26.26
N LEU A 254 -29.71 -5.66 24.93
CA LEU A 254 -30.77 -6.43 24.27
C LEU A 254 -30.38 -6.90 22.85
N ASN A 255 -30.55 -8.20 22.58
CA ASN A 255 -30.49 -8.74 21.23
C ASN A 255 -31.86 -8.79 20.58
N SER A 256 -31.91 -8.56 19.26
CA SER A 256 -33.18 -8.44 18.56
C SER A 256 -33.00 -8.57 17.05
N GLY A 257 -33.35 -9.74 16.53
CA GLY A 257 -33.37 -10.02 15.09
C GLY A 257 -32.21 -10.92 14.68
N GLN A 258 -32.54 -11.95 13.93
CA GLN A 258 -31.58 -12.89 13.36
C GLN A 258 -31.97 -13.18 11.92
N ALA A 259 -30.96 -13.53 11.13
CA ALA A 259 -31.14 -14.05 9.79
C ALA A 259 -31.77 -15.46 9.82
N ASP A 260 -32.20 -15.95 8.67
CA ASP A 260 -32.81 -17.27 8.54
C ASP A 260 -31.76 -18.39 8.47
N THR A 261 -30.57 -18.10 7.93
CA THR A 261 -29.52 -19.08 7.64
C THR A 261 -28.33 -18.96 8.60
N SER A 262 -27.67 -20.10 8.88
CA SER A 262 -26.41 -20.16 9.64
C SER A 262 -25.23 -19.85 8.74
N ILE A 263 -24.27 -19.08 9.24
CA ILE A 263 -23.01 -18.73 8.57
C ILE A 263 -21.76 -19.29 9.27
N ALA A 264 -21.93 -19.87 10.48
CA ALA A 264 -20.86 -20.54 11.20
C ALA A 264 -20.64 -21.96 10.65
N ASP A 265 -19.93 -22.06 9.53
CA ASP A 265 -19.70 -23.34 8.84
C ASP A 265 -18.28 -23.48 8.25
N ASP A 266 -17.34 -22.64 8.69
CA ASP A 266 -15.97 -22.55 8.17
C ASP A 266 -15.89 -22.17 6.68
N THR A 267 -16.94 -21.56 6.10
CA THR A 267 -16.93 -21.08 4.71
C THR A 267 -17.14 -19.57 4.59
N TRP A 268 -16.65 -18.99 3.49
CA TRP A 268 -16.76 -17.56 3.23
C TRP A 268 -18.17 -17.19 2.78
N HIS A 269 -18.79 -16.29 3.53
CA HIS A 269 -20.08 -15.70 3.23
C HIS A 269 -19.97 -14.18 3.15
N HIS A 270 -20.72 -13.58 2.23
CA HIS A 270 -20.95 -12.15 2.25
C HIS A 270 -22.22 -11.85 3.06
N ILE A 271 -22.06 -11.07 4.12
CA ILE A 271 -23.16 -10.66 4.99
C ILE A 271 -23.54 -9.21 4.72
N GLY A 272 -24.84 -8.93 4.81
CA GLY A 272 -25.39 -7.58 4.75
C GLY A 272 -26.50 -7.39 5.78
N VAL A 273 -26.45 -6.30 6.54
CA VAL A 273 -27.47 -5.92 7.51
C VAL A 273 -27.94 -4.51 7.20
N VAL A 274 -29.20 -4.37 6.79
CA VAL A 274 -29.80 -3.09 6.40
C VAL A 274 -30.81 -2.67 7.45
N ILE A 275 -30.58 -1.53 8.11
CA ILE A 275 -31.58 -0.83 8.92
C ILE A 275 -32.23 0.24 8.07
N THR A 276 -33.56 0.18 8.00
CA THR A 276 -34.39 1.23 7.40
C THR A 276 -35.24 1.89 8.48
N GLN A 277 -35.16 3.22 8.56
CA GLN A 277 -36.04 4.04 9.36
C GLN A 277 -36.96 4.85 8.43
N ASP A 278 -38.26 4.58 8.53
CA ASP A 278 -39.34 5.14 7.70
C ASP A 278 -40.24 6.14 8.47
N GLY A 279 -39.84 6.51 9.69
CA GLY A 279 -40.58 7.41 10.57
C GLY A 279 -41.46 6.69 11.60
N ALA A 280 -41.43 5.36 11.64
CA ALA A 280 -41.99 4.56 12.71
C ALA A 280 -41.15 4.64 14.00
N THR A 281 -41.73 4.19 15.13
CA THR A 281 -41.00 4.06 16.40
C THR A 281 -39.94 2.96 16.33
N ASP A 282 -40.23 1.88 15.60
CA ASP A 282 -39.36 0.73 15.42
C ASP A 282 -38.66 0.84 14.06
N VAL A 283 -37.39 0.42 13.99
CA VAL A 283 -36.67 0.31 12.72
C VAL A 283 -36.90 -1.06 12.09
N THR A 284 -36.94 -1.12 10.77
CA THR A 284 -37.00 -2.38 10.02
C THR A 284 -35.60 -2.86 9.69
N ILE A 285 -35.38 -4.17 9.84
CA ILE A 285 -34.11 -4.82 9.55
C ILE A 285 -34.31 -5.82 8.42
N ALA A 286 -33.43 -5.79 7.43
CA ALA A 286 -33.31 -6.81 6.40
C ALA A 286 -31.90 -7.41 6.43
N PHE A 287 -31.83 -8.74 6.46
CA PHE A 287 -30.59 -9.49 6.36
C PHE A 287 -30.38 -9.93 4.92
N TYR A 288 -29.12 -9.94 4.48
CA TYR A 288 -28.69 -10.46 3.19
C TYR A 288 -27.53 -11.42 3.38
N LEU A 289 -27.61 -12.59 2.75
CA LEU A 289 -26.57 -13.59 2.68
C LEU A 289 -26.23 -13.84 1.21
N ASP A 290 -24.96 -13.69 0.85
CA ASP A 290 -24.45 -13.91 -0.50
C ASP A 290 -25.25 -13.14 -1.59
N GLY A 291 -25.62 -11.90 -1.25
CA GLY A 291 -26.36 -10.97 -2.11
C GLY A 291 -27.87 -11.23 -2.22
N VAL A 292 -28.41 -12.19 -1.46
CA VAL A 292 -29.83 -12.56 -1.46
C VAL A 292 -30.45 -12.28 -0.09
N ALA A 293 -31.71 -11.86 -0.03
CA ALA A 293 -32.40 -11.61 1.24
C ALA A 293 -32.52 -12.89 2.09
N ASP A 294 -32.18 -12.79 3.37
CA ASP A 294 -32.11 -13.91 4.34
C ASP A 294 -32.86 -13.59 5.64
N GLY A 295 -34.07 -13.05 5.50
CA GLY A 295 -34.97 -12.76 6.62
C GLY A 295 -35.08 -11.28 6.97
N THR A 296 -36.07 -10.96 7.80
CA THR A 296 -36.35 -9.61 8.27
C THR A 296 -36.72 -9.59 9.75
N SER A 297 -36.52 -8.44 10.39
CA SER A 297 -36.92 -8.21 11.77
C SER A 297 -37.31 -6.75 12.01
N THR A 298 -37.71 -6.46 13.24
CA THR A 298 -37.98 -5.10 13.72
C THR A 298 -37.29 -4.89 15.05
N LEU A 299 -36.71 -3.71 15.25
CA LEU A 299 -36.07 -3.35 16.51
C LEU A 299 -36.64 -2.03 17.03
N ALA A 300 -37.21 -2.09 18.23
CA ALA A 300 -37.74 -0.94 18.94
C ALA A 300 -36.62 -0.15 19.63
N ASP A 301 -36.87 1.14 19.87
CA ASP A 301 -36.02 2.00 20.71
C ASP A 301 -34.54 1.95 20.33
N VAL A 302 -34.18 2.14 19.05
CA VAL A 302 -32.77 2.29 18.64
C VAL A 302 -32.36 3.74 18.86
N ASP A 303 -31.34 3.98 19.67
CA ASP A 303 -30.84 5.33 19.95
C ASP A 303 -29.31 5.37 20.00
N THR A 304 -28.67 4.91 18.92
CA THR A 304 -27.21 4.77 18.86
C THR A 304 -26.52 6.10 19.19
N THR A 305 -25.75 6.12 20.27
CA THR A 305 -25.03 7.32 20.73
C THR A 305 -23.55 7.07 20.54
N LEU A 306 -22.85 7.97 19.85
CA LEU A 306 -21.40 7.82 19.65
C LEU A 306 -20.66 8.00 20.97
N ASP A 307 -19.66 7.17 21.21
CA ASP A 307 -18.80 7.25 22.39
C ASP A 307 -17.31 7.35 22.06
N GLY A 308 -16.97 7.52 20.78
CA GLY A 308 -15.61 7.61 20.28
C GLY A 308 -14.97 6.24 20.01
N ALA A 309 -15.76 5.16 19.93
CA ALA A 309 -15.25 3.82 19.68
C ALA A 309 -16.08 3.02 18.66
N SER A 310 -15.38 2.39 17.72
CA SER A 310 -15.88 1.31 16.87
C SER A 310 -14.93 0.13 16.92
N GLN A 311 -15.44 -1.10 16.82
CA GLN A 311 -14.62 -2.31 16.92
C GLN A 311 -15.02 -3.37 15.91
N ILE A 312 -14.02 -4.15 15.47
CA ILE A 312 -14.20 -5.42 14.77
C ILE A 312 -13.71 -6.53 15.69
N SER A 313 -14.40 -7.68 15.69
CA SER A 313 -14.12 -8.87 16.52
C SER A 313 -14.61 -8.82 17.96
N THR A 314 -15.03 -7.66 18.46
CA THR A 314 -15.51 -7.52 19.85
C THR A 314 -16.39 -6.29 20.01
N ARG A 315 -16.79 -5.98 21.25
CA ARG A 315 -17.52 -4.76 21.61
C ARG A 315 -16.98 -4.04 22.84
N PRO A 316 -17.27 -2.73 23.00
CA PRO A 316 -16.61 -1.94 24.03
C PRO A 316 -16.94 -2.44 25.43
N GLY A 317 -15.90 -2.62 26.25
CA GLY A 317 -16.04 -2.92 27.69
C GLY A 317 -16.44 -4.35 28.05
N ASN A 318 -16.32 -5.32 27.14
CA ASN A 318 -16.59 -6.72 27.46
C ASN A 318 -15.73 -7.73 26.67
N ASP A 319 -14.89 -8.46 27.39
CA ASP A 319 -13.92 -9.43 26.85
C ASP A 319 -14.48 -10.86 26.70
N ASP A 320 -15.80 -11.03 26.60
CA ASP A 320 -16.44 -12.36 26.48
C ASP A 320 -17.08 -12.63 25.09
N TYR A 321 -16.94 -11.70 24.13
CA TYR A 321 -17.72 -11.68 22.88
C TYR A 321 -16.87 -11.69 21.61
N TRP A 322 -15.73 -12.39 21.66
CA TRP A 322 -14.77 -12.45 20.57
C TRP A 322 -15.29 -13.22 19.36
N PHE A 323 -15.09 -12.66 18.17
CA PHE A 323 -15.31 -13.37 16.93
C PHE A 323 -14.15 -14.30 16.61
N LYS A 324 -14.48 -15.51 16.19
CA LYS A 324 -13.51 -16.52 15.82
C LYS A 324 -13.62 -16.88 14.34
N GLY A 325 -12.60 -16.55 13.57
CA GLY A 325 -12.56 -16.82 12.13
C GLY A 325 -11.91 -15.67 11.36
N ALA A 326 -12.23 -15.56 10.07
CA ALA A 326 -11.65 -14.54 9.21
C ALA A 326 -12.65 -13.48 8.74
N VAL A 327 -12.20 -12.24 8.57
CA VAL A 327 -13.02 -11.10 8.10
C VAL A 327 -12.29 -10.36 6.98
N ASP A 328 -13.03 -9.91 5.97
CA ASP A 328 -12.53 -9.17 4.80
C ASP A 328 -13.58 -8.14 4.33
N GLU A 329 -13.15 -7.06 3.66
CA GLU A 329 -14.01 -6.04 3.05
C GLU A 329 -15.13 -5.49 3.95
N VAL A 330 -14.80 -5.04 5.15
CA VAL A 330 -15.78 -4.44 6.07
C VAL A 330 -16.20 -3.07 5.55
N LYS A 331 -17.49 -2.86 5.32
CA LYS A 331 -18.04 -1.58 4.83
C LYS A 331 -19.25 -1.14 5.64
N PHE A 332 -19.36 0.18 5.77
CA PHE A 332 -20.43 0.82 6.50
C PHE A 332 -21.05 1.95 5.68
N PHE A 333 -22.38 2.00 5.64
CA PHE A 333 -23.14 3.00 4.91
C PHE A 333 -24.10 3.77 5.83
N ASP A 334 -24.19 5.08 5.69
CA ASP A 334 -25.12 5.99 6.39
C ASP A 334 -26.56 5.97 5.84
N ARG A 335 -26.88 4.93 5.07
CA ARG A 335 -28.16 4.76 4.41
C ARG A 335 -28.53 3.29 4.30
N ALA A 336 -29.80 3.03 4.04
CA ALA A 336 -30.26 1.73 3.62
C ALA A 336 -29.82 1.46 2.17
N LEU A 337 -29.19 0.31 1.93
CA LEU A 337 -28.98 -0.24 0.59
C LEU A 337 -30.23 -1.00 0.13
N ASP A 338 -30.58 -0.89 -1.14
CA ASP A 338 -31.63 -1.74 -1.71
C ASP A 338 -31.11 -3.13 -2.13
N ALA A 339 -32.00 -4.05 -2.49
CA ALA A 339 -31.64 -5.41 -2.88
C ALA A 339 -30.73 -5.50 -4.12
N THR A 340 -30.85 -4.54 -5.05
CA THR A 340 -30.00 -4.48 -6.25
C THR A 340 -28.59 -4.04 -5.87
N GLU A 341 -28.51 -3.02 -5.01
CA GLU A 341 -27.24 -2.56 -4.44
C GLU A 341 -26.59 -3.66 -3.60
N MET A 342 -27.36 -4.45 -2.86
CA MET A 342 -26.79 -5.53 -2.07
C MET A 342 -26.25 -6.68 -2.91
N LEU A 343 -26.95 -7.03 -3.98
CA LEU A 343 -26.43 -7.98 -4.94
C LEU A 343 -25.18 -7.45 -5.65
N ALA A 344 -25.11 -6.15 -5.94
CA ALA A 344 -23.92 -5.53 -6.53
C ALA A 344 -22.73 -5.55 -5.56
N GLU A 345 -22.96 -5.27 -4.28
CA GLU A 345 -21.93 -5.33 -3.24
C GLU A 345 -21.38 -6.75 -3.09
N TYR A 346 -22.24 -7.77 -3.03
CA TYR A 346 -21.82 -9.17 -3.02
C TYR A 346 -20.95 -9.55 -4.23
N ASN A 347 -21.36 -9.15 -5.43
CA ASN A 347 -20.62 -9.47 -6.65
C ASN A 347 -19.32 -8.66 -6.80
N THR A 348 -19.07 -7.72 -5.89
CA THR A 348 -17.83 -6.95 -5.87
C THR A 348 -16.70 -7.81 -5.31
N TYR A 349 -15.62 -7.88 -6.07
CA TYR A 349 -14.32 -8.32 -5.60
C TYR A 349 -13.29 -7.26 -5.95
N GLN A 350 -12.69 -6.65 -4.93
CA GLN A 350 -11.73 -5.55 -5.05
C GLN A 350 -10.45 -5.91 -4.28
N PRO A 351 -9.60 -6.78 -4.83
CA PRO A 351 -8.38 -7.22 -4.15
C PRO A 351 -7.35 -6.10 -3.93
N ASP A 352 -7.55 -4.96 -4.58
CA ASP A 352 -6.78 -3.72 -4.52
C ASP A 352 -7.41 -2.66 -3.60
N GLY A 353 -8.52 -3.02 -2.92
CA GLY A 353 -9.45 -2.15 -2.20
C GLY A 353 -9.66 -0.79 -2.88
N ALA A 354 -9.89 -0.79 -4.19
CA ALA A 354 -10.47 0.38 -4.82
C ALA A 354 -11.87 0.64 -4.22
N LEU A 355 -12.28 1.91 -4.06
CA LEU A 355 -13.68 2.19 -3.77
C LEU A 355 -14.56 1.75 -4.95
N ASN A 356 -15.63 1.01 -4.67
CA ASN A 356 -16.70 0.74 -5.64
C ASN A 356 -17.21 2.04 -6.28
N THR A 357 -17.72 2.00 -7.51
CA THR A 357 -18.28 3.18 -8.18
C THR A 357 -19.77 3.06 -8.42
N GLY A 358 -20.45 4.21 -8.46
CA GLY A 358 -21.90 4.24 -8.64
C GLY A 358 -22.61 4.39 -7.31
N SER A 359 -23.78 3.78 -7.18
CA SER A 359 -24.64 4.02 -6.02
C SER A 359 -24.01 3.51 -4.72
N LEU A 360 -23.11 2.52 -4.76
CA LEU A 360 -22.34 2.03 -3.62
C LEU A 360 -21.29 3.02 -3.07
N GLN A 361 -21.06 4.19 -3.69
CA GLN A 361 -20.32 5.28 -3.03
C GLN A 361 -21.24 6.19 -2.23
N LYS A 362 -22.52 6.24 -2.58
CA LYS A 362 -23.47 7.13 -1.91
C LYS A 362 -23.58 6.65 -0.47
N GLY A 363 -23.28 7.54 0.46
CA GLY A 363 -23.41 7.22 1.87
C GLY A 363 -22.45 6.16 2.39
N LEU A 364 -21.44 5.74 1.62
CA LEU A 364 -20.38 4.86 2.13
C LEU A 364 -19.51 5.71 3.07
N VAL A 365 -19.50 5.36 4.35
CA VAL A 365 -18.81 6.13 5.38
C VAL A 365 -17.55 5.46 5.92
N ALA A 366 -17.40 4.15 5.72
CA ALA A 366 -16.17 3.43 5.98
C ALA A 366 -16.03 2.21 5.05
N HIS A 367 -14.82 1.93 4.60
CA HIS A 367 -14.44 0.73 3.86
C HIS A 367 -13.04 0.29 4.30
N PHE A 368 -12.98 -0.79 5.08
CA PHE A 368 -11.77 -1.42 5.55
C PHE A 368 -11.52 -2.71 4.75
N PRO A 369 -10.51 -2.72 3.88
CA PRO A 369 -10.25 -3.86 3.00
C PRO A 369 -9.60 -5.02 3.75
N LEU A 370 -8.97 -4.79 4.92
CA LEU A 370 -8.37 -5.83 5.78
C LEU A 370 -7.34 -6.74 5.07
N ARG A 371 -6.52 -6.14 4.19
CA ARG A 371 -5.45 -6.84 3.46
C ARG A 371 -4.10 -6.26 3.81
N SER A 372 -3.08 -7.12 3.84
CA SER A 372 -1.68 -6.72 3.87
C SER A 372 -1.20 -6.19 2.52
N LYS A 373 -1.96 -6.29 1.41
CA LYS A 373 -1.57 -5.71 0.10
C LYS A 373 -1.48 -4.18 0.13
N TYR A 374 -2.08 -3.53 1.13
CA TYR A 374 -1.76 -2.14 1.50
C TYR A 374 -0.37 -1.98 2.16
N ASN A 375 0.39 -3.09 2.21
CA ASN A 375 1.75 -3.31 2.70
C ASN A 375 2.56 -4.33 1.83
N LYS A 376 2.26 -4.61 0.54
CA LYS A 376 3.11 -5.56 -0.25
C LYS A 376 3.20 -5.35 -1.78
N HIS A 377 4.43 -5.56 -2.30
CA HIS A 377 4.84 -5.61 -3.71
C HIS A 377 4.65 -7.04 -4.32
N ASN A 378 5.12 -7.29 -5.55
CA ASN A 378 4.75 -8.40 -6.48
C ASN A 378 4.90 -9.86 -5.97
N ALA A 379 4.56 -10.82 -6.84
CA ALA A 379 4.88 -12.23 -6.62
C ALA A 379 6.38 -12.46 -6.47
N ASP A 380 6.76 -13.18 -5.42
CA ASP A 380 8.14 -13.57 -5.11
C ASP A 380 8.79 -14.35 -6.28
N LEU A 381 9.88 -13.80 -6.81
CA LEU A 381 10.71 -14.40 -7.86
C LEU A 381 11.64 -15.48 -7.28
N LEU A 382 11.81 -15.54 -5.97
CA LEU A 382 12.58 -16.55 -5.25
C LEU A 382 11.64 -17.36 -4.34
N PRO A 383 10.93 -18.38 -4.86
CA PRO A 383 10.09 -19.20 -3.99
C PRO A 383 10.97 -19.78 -2.87
N ASN A 384 10.69 -19.40 -1.62
CA ASN A 384 11.28 -19.85 -0.34
C ASN A 384 12.62 -20.61 -0.47
N PRO A 385 13.74 -20.12 0.08
CA PRO A 385 15.11 -20.49 -0.28
C PRO A 385 15.23 -21.98 -0.62
N ASP A 386 15.13 -22.27 -1.93
CA ASP A 386 15.36 -23.59 -2.49
C ASP A 386 16.55 -23.50 -3.45
N PHE A 387 17.74 -23.55 -2.84
CA PHE A 387 19.02 -23.58 -3.54
C PHE A 387 19.24 -24.87 -4.35
N THR A 388 18.35 -25.87 -4.24
CA THR A 388 18.57 -27.19 -4.84
C THR A 388 18.09 -27.30 -6.30
N ALA A 389 17.25 -26.38 -6.77
CA ALA A 389 16.58 -26.51 -8.07
C ALA A 389 16.93 -25.41 -9.10
N VAL A 390 17.05 -24.14 -8.67
CA VAL A 390 17.13 -22.97 -9.59
C VAL A 390 18.49 -22.27 -9.54
N TRP A 391 19.38 -22.69 -8.66
CA TRP A 391 20.67 -22.05 -8.44
C TRP A 391 21.83 -22.83 -9.05
N ALA A 392 22.78 -22.12 -9.65
CA ALA A 392 23.98 -22.68 -10.26
C ALA A 392 25.18 -22.48 -9.32
N PRO A 393 25.59 -23.52 -8.56
CA PRO A 393 26.74 -23.44 -7.68
C PRO A 393 28.05 -23.49 -8.48
N THR A 394 28.99 -22.62 -8.12
CA THR A 394 30.41 -22.69 -8.52
C THR A 394 31.23 -22.55 -7.26
N ASN A 395 32.10 -23.53 -6.97
CA ASN A 395 32.91 -23.51 -5.75
C ASN A 395 32.09 -23.45 -4.43
N VAL A 396 30.82 -23.86 -4.47
CA VAL A 396 29.95 -24.07 -3.31
C VAL A 396 29.29 -25.45 -3.39
N THR A 397 28.98 -26.03 -2.23
CA THR A 397 28.14 -27.21 -2.10
C THR A 397 26.80 -26.78 -1.51
N VAL A 398 25.68 -27.08 -2.18
CA VAL A 398 24.35 -26.85 -1.64
C VAL A 398 24.01 -28.00 -0.70
N ASP A 399 23.78 -27.70 0.58
CA ASP A 399 23.60 -28.69 1.64
C ASP A 399 22.10 -28.97 1.91
N SER A 400 21.24 -27.97 1.74
CA SER A 400 19.78 -28.09 1.83
C SER A 400 19.10 -27.00 1.00
N SER A 401 17.76 -26.96 0.98
CA SER A 401 17.02 -25.88 0.32
C SER A 401 17.51 -24.51 0.81
N ILE A 402 17.76 -24.39 2.12
CA ILE A 402 18.09 -23.12 2.76
C ILE A 402 19.59 -22.90 3.00
N GLN A 403 20.48 -23.81 2.61
CA GLN A 403 21.88 -23.76 3.03
C GLN A 403 22.86 -24.13 1.91
N PHE A 404 23.98 -23.42 1.84
CA PHE A 404 25.14 -23.79 1.02
C PHE A 404 26.48 -23.42 1.68
N THR A 405 27.55 -24.12 1.30
CA THR A 405 28.88 -24.01 1.89
C THR A 405 29.95 -23.73 0.83
N ALA A 406 30.85 -22.79 1.06
CA ALA A 406 31.95 -22.45 0.17
C ALA A 406 33.14 -23.41 0.25
N ASP A 407 33.83 -23.60 -0.88
CA ASP A 407 35.09 -24.34 -0.96
C ASP A 407 36.35 -23.44 -0.83
N ALA A 408 37.53 -24.05 -1.01
CA ALA A 408 38.84 -23.42 -0.83
C ALA A 408 39.14 -22.20 -1.71
N ALA A 409 38.34 -21.92 -2.74
CA ALA A 409 38.56 -20.83 -3.68
C ALA A 409 37.61 -19.63 -3.49
N GLY A 410 36.69 -19.68 -2.51
CA GLY A 410 35.57 -18.74 -2.42
C GLY A 410 34.46 -19.16 -3.37
N GLY A 411 33.22 -19.08 -2.89
CA GLY A 411 32.08 -19.77 -3.49
C GLY A 411 31.05 -18.83 -4.10
N TYR A 412 30.45 -19.20 -5.23
CA TYR A 412 29.37 -18.48 -5.89
C TYR A 412 28.14 -19.35 -6.02
N LEU A 413 26.98 -18.76 -5.75
CA LEU A 413 25.68 -19.33 -6.05
C LEU A 413 24.92 -18.32 -6.93
N VAL A 414 24.72 -18.69 -8.20
CA VAL A 414 24.11 -17.82 -9.22
C VAL A 414 22.64 -18.19 -9.36
N TYR A 415 21.73 -17.24 -9.24
CA TYR A 415 20.32 -17.47 -9.49
C TYR A 415 20.09 -17.69 -11.00
N GLY A 416 19.49 -18.82 -11.35
CA GLY A 416 19.18 -19.19 -12.74
C GLY A 416 17.80 -18.77 -13.23
N GLY A 417 17.03 -18.05 -12.40
CA GLY A 417 15.76 -17.45 -12.82
C GLY A 417 15.95 -16.17 -13.65
N ILE A 418 14.85 -15.60 -14.10
CA ILE A 418 14.87 -14.47 -15.05
C ILE A 418 14.99 -13.16 -14.27
N ILE A 419 16.19 -12.55 -14.31
CA ILE A 419 16.40 -11.14 -13.95
C ILE A 419 16.58 -10.35 -15.25
N SER A 420 15.81 -9.28 -15.38
CA SER A 420 15.90 -8.37 -16.52
C SER A 420 16.76 -7.15 -16.15
N THR A 421 17.80 -6.90 -16.93
CA THR A 421 18.58 -5.65 -16.87
C THR A 421 17.65 -4.44 -17.02
N GLY A 422 17.88 -3.40 -16.24
CA GLY A 422 17.16 -2.14 -16.19
C GLY A 422 16.00 -2.12 -15.21
N LYS A 423 15.45 -3.28 -14.80
CA LYS A 423 14.37 -3.37 -13.83
C LYS A 423 14.85 -3.21 -12.39
N THR A 424 13.95 -2.71 -11.55
CA THR A 424 14.18 -2.52 -10.11
C THR A 424 13.55 -3.66 -9.33
N TYR A 425 14.24 -4.14 -8.29
CA TYR A 425 13.80 -5.25 -7.45
C TYR A 425 13.92 -4.87 -5.98
N ILE A 426 13.05 -5.43 -5.16
CA ILE A 426 13.15 -5.42 -3.70
C ILE A 426 13.53 -6.82 -3.23
N ALA A 427 14.57 -6.92 -2.41
CA ALA A 427 15.04 -8.18 -1.86
C ALA A 427 14.87 -8.16 -0.34
N HIS A 428 14.27 -9.21 0.23
CA HIS A 428 14.22 -9.44 1.67
C HIS A 428 14.95 -10.74 2.00
N MET A 429 15.99 -10.65 2.83
CA MET A 429 16.87 -11.77 3.14
C MET A 429 17.13 -11.87 4.63
N ALA A 430 16.76 -13.01 5.23
CA ALA A 430 17.06 -13.31 6.62
C ALA A 430 17.81 -14.65 6.72
N GLY A 431 18.81 -14.75 7.59
CA GLY A 431 19.69 -15.90 7.61
C GLY A 431 20.95 -15.74 8.45
N SER A 432 21.94 -16.58 8.20
CA SER A 432 23.25 -16.49 8.84
C SER A 432 24.39 -16.99 7.94
N VAL A 433 25.62 -16.52 8.20
CA VAL A 433 26.85 -17.05 7.61
C VAL A 433 27.88 -17.38 8.69
N SER A 434 28.48 -18.57 8.62
CA SER A 434 29.34 -19.10 9.69
C SER A 434 30.72 -18.43 9.78
N ALA A 435 31.20 -17.80 8.69
CA ALA A 435 32.46 -17.07 8.61
C ALA A 435 32.46 -16.16 7.36
N GLY A 436 33.16 -15.03 7.41
CA GLY A 436 33.25 -14.10 6.29
C GLY A 436 31.93 -13.37 6.01
N SER A 437 31.61 -13.21 4.73
CA SER A 437 30.43 -12.50 4.24
C SER A 437 29.75 -13.23 3.08
N ILE A 438 28.46 -12.97 2.90
CA ILE A 438 27.72 -13.19 1.66
C ILE A 438 27.63 -11.85 0.94
N ASN A 439 28.31 -11.71 -0.19
CA ASN A 439 28.13 -10.55 -1.07
C ASN A 439 26.98 -10.86 -2.03
N VAL A 440 25.90 -10.09 -1.94
CA VAL A 440 24.82 -10.09 -2.93
C VAL A 440 25.25 -9.26 -4.12
N LYS A 441 25.25 -9.87 -5.29
CA LYS A 441 25.88 -9.33 -6.50
C LYS A 441 24.95 -9.31 -7.69
N ASP A 442 25.12 -8.27 -8.48
CA ASP A 442 24.69 -8.22 -9.86
C ASP A 442 25.92 -8.22 -10.77
N GLY A 443 26.10 -9.31 -11.51
CA GLY A 443 27.33 -9.58 -12.24
C GLY A 443 28.54 -9.59 -11.32
N THR A 444 29.44 -8.62 -11.49
CA THR A 444 30.63 -8.45 -10.65
C THR A 444 30.46 -7.41 -9.54
N ALA A 445 29.45 -6.54 -9.65
CA ALA A 445 29.16 -5.47 -8.71
C ALA A 445 28.54 -6.06 -7.42
N THR A 446 28.93 -5.50 -6.28
CA THR A 446 28.35 -5.85 -4.99
C THR A 446 27.26 -4.84 -4.65
N ASN A 447 26.01 -5.30 -4.57
CA ASN A 447 24.87 -4.47 -4.21
C ASN A 447 24.64 -4.45 -2.69
N LYS A 448 24.88 -5.59 -2.02
CA LYS A 448 24.75 -5.72 -0.56
C LYS A 448 25.77 -6.71 -0.01
N VAL A 449 26.19 -6.51 1.24
CA VAL A 449 27.07 -7.43 1.97
C VAL A 449 26.36 -7.88 3.24
N LEU A 450 26.16 -9.18 3.41
CA LEU A 450 25.53 -9.82 4.57
C LEU A 450 26.61 -10.53 5.40
N THR A 451 26.58 -10.40 6.72
CA THR A 451 27.57 -10.99 7.63
C THR A 451 26.89 -11.50 8.90
N GLY A 452 27.50 -12.47 9.59
CA GLY A 452 26.94 -13.03 10.82
C GLY A 452 25.50 -13.53 10.62
N THR A 453 24.61 -13.23 11.57
CA THR A 453 23.15 -13.36 11.39
C THR A 453 22.62 -12.06 10.78
N PHE A 454 21.70 -12.15 9.81
CA PHE A 454 21.19 -11.01 9.05
C PHE A 454 19.67 -11.11 8.84
N ASP A 455 18.99 -9.97 8.77
CA ASP A 455 17.62 -9.79 8.29
C ASP A 455 17.55 -8.40 7.61
N GLU A 456 17.49 -8.38 6.28
CA GLU A 456 17.80 -7.21 5.47
C GLU A 456 16.78 -7.03 4.34
N VAL A 457 16.26 -5.82 4.18
CA VAL A 457 15.44 -5.40 3.03
C VAL A 457 16.19 -4.33 2.26
N PHE A 458 16.34 -4.49 0.95
CA PHE A 458 16.97 -3.48 0.11
C PHE A 458 16.44 -3.48 -1.32
N ILE A 459 16.50 -2.31 -1.95
CA ILE A 459 16.11 -2.10 -3.35
C ILE A 459 17.38 -2.06 -4.21
N TYR A 460 17.34 -2.68 -5.39
CA TYR A 460 18.41 -2.52 -6.37
C TYR A 460 17.86 -2.55 -7.80
N THR A 461 18.48 -1.75 -8.67
CA THR A 461 18.25 -1.80 -10.12
C THR A 461 19.25 -2.75 -10.75
N ALA A 462 18.76 -3.72 -11.51
CA ALA A 462 19.63 -4.71 -12.15
C ALA A 462 20.37 -4.07 -13.34
N GLU A 463 21.69 -4.02 -13.31
CA GLU A 463 22.56 -3.69 -14.43
C GLU A 463 22.88 -4.92 -15.30
N ASN A 464 22.80 -6.14 -14.74
CA ASN A 464 22.96 -7.39 -15.50
C ASN A 464 21.79 -8.35 -15.28
N VAL A 465 21.77 -9.43 -16.06
CA VAL A 465 20.74 -10.48 -16.01
C VAL A 465 20.99 -11.52 -14.91
N THR A 466 21.72 -11.17 -13.85
CA THR A 466 22.14 -12.14 -12.83
C THR A 466 21.93 -11.61 -11.42
N PHE A 467 21.52 -12.49 -10.52
CA PHE A 467 21.50 -12.25 -9.10
C PHE A 467 22.29 -13.34 -8.39
N ASN A 468 23.34 -12.97 -7.65
CA ASN A 468 24.33 -13.94 -7.20
C ASN A 468 24.70 -13.73 -5.74
N PHE A 469 24.97 -14.83 -5.05
CA PHE A 469 25.62 -14.83 -3.76
C PHE A 469 27.08 -15.23 -3.93
N GLN A 470 27.99 -14.44 -3.35
CA GLN A 470 29.39 -14.82 -3.21
C GLN A 470 29.74 -14.96 -1.74
N LEU A 471 30.21 -16.15 -1.35
CA LEU A 471 30.87 -16.39 -0.08
C LEU A 471 32.37 -16.09 -0.21
N THR A 472 32.88 -15.27 0.72
CA THR A 472 34.26 -14.75 0.68
C THR A 472 35.29 -15.68 1.33
N ASP A 473 34.87 -16.53 2.27
CA ASP A 473 35.76 -17.38 3.06
C ASP A 473 35.61 -18.87 2.75
N ASN A 474 36.74 -19.59 2.75
CA ASN A 474 36.78 -21.03 2.59
C ASN A 474 36.08 -21.75 3.75
N GLY A 475 35.11 -22.62 3.43
CA GLY A 475 34.35 -23.38 4.42
C GLY A 475 33.27 -22.58 5.13
N ALA A 476 32.98 -21.35 4.68
CA ALA A 476 31.84 -20.58 5.16
C ALA A 476 30.52 -21.26 4.77
N VAL A 477 29.60 -21.36 5.72
CA VAL A 477 28.25 -21.92 5.55
C VAL A 477 27.25 -20.78 5.59
N ALA A 478 26.50 -20.56 4.52
CA ALA A 478 25.37 -19.64 4.45
C ALA A 478 24.05 -20.40 4.66
N ILE A 479 23.17 -19.84 5.48
CA ILE A 479 21.81 -20.33 5.74
C ILE A 479 20.84 -19.17 5.51
N PHE A 480 19.77 -19.36 4.75
CA PHE A 480 18.70 -18.37 4.53
C PHE A 480 17.38 -18.90 5.08
N ASN A 481 16.86 -18.27 6.14
CA ASN A 481 15.53 -18.56 6.68
C ASN A 481 14.43 -17.85 5.88
N THR A 482 14.77 -16.68 5.33
CA THR A 482 13.94 -15.89 4.40
C THR A 482 14.81 -15.49 3.23
N LEU A 483 14.31 -15.67 2.01
CA LEU A 483 14.94 -15.19 0.79
C LEU A 483 13.84 -14.91 -0.21
N ILE A 484 13.45 -13.64 -0.27
CA ILE A 484 12.41 -13.11 -1.14
C ILE A 484 13.09 -12.12 -2.08
N LEU A 485 12.70 -12.15 -3.35
CA LEU A 485 13.10 -11.15 -4.33
C LEU A 485 11.89 -10.85 -5.19
N GLU A 486 11.39 -9.64 -5.15
CA GLU A 486 10.21 -9.23 -5.90
C GLU A 486 10.61 -8.14 -6.89
N GLU A 487 10.01 -8.15 -8.08
CA GLU A 487 10.12 -7.02 -9.00
C GLU A 487 9.38 -5.82 -8.38
N LEU A 488 10.01 -4.65 -8.37
CA LEU A 488 9.37 -3.42 -7.92
C LEU A 488 8.42 -2.92 -9.02
N THR A 489 7.13 -2.85 -8.70
CA THR A 489 6.12 -2.23 -9.57
C THR A 489 5.43 -1.07 -8.88
N SER A 490 4.89 -0.15 -9.68
CA SER A 490 3.97 0.88 -9.21
C SER A 490 2.61 0.30 -8.80
N ALA A 491 1.91 0.99 -7.91
CA ALA A 491 0.56 0.63 -7.52
C ALA A 491 -0.46 1.14 -8.55
N ASP A 492 -0.99 0.25 -9.39
CA ASP A 492 -2.26 0.51 -10.08
C ASP A 492 -3.41 0.25 -9.10
N ILE A 493 -4.16 1.30 -8.78
CA ILE A 493 -5.29 1.27 -7.83
C ILE A 493 -6.63 0.99 -8.53
N THR A 494 -6.60 0.44 -9.75
CA THR A 494 -7.80 0.06 -10.51
C THR A 494 -8.02 -1.45 -10.57
N GLN A 495 -9.29 -1.84 -10.77
CA GLN A 495 -9.77 -3.23 -10.85
C GLN A 495 -9.04 -4.15 -11.85
N GLN A 496 -8.19 -3.61 -12.72
CA GLN A 496 -7.44 -4.38 -13.71
C GLN A 496 -6.06 -4.84 -13.18
N GLY A 497 -5.57 -4.25 -12.08
CA GLY A 497 -4.33 -4.67 -11.41
C GLY A 497 -3.08 -4.48 -12.26
N ASN A 498 -3.04 -3.42 -13.07
CA ASN A 498 -2.00 -3.22 -14.09
C ASN A 498 -0.75 -2.57 -13.51
N HIS A 499 -0.23 -3.08 -12.40
CA HIS A 499 0.98 -2.58 -11.77
C HIS A 499 2.12 -2.37 -12.79
N ALA A 500 2.62 -1.14 -12.95
CA ALA A 500 3.63 -0.85 -13.97
C ALA A 500 5.03 -1.20 -13.45
N GLU A 501 5.88 -1.74 -14.32
CA GLU A 501 7.24 -2.17 -14.00
C GLU A 501 8.17 -0.96 -13.82
N VAL A 502 8.97 -0.91 -12.76
CA VAL A 502 9.87 0.24 -12.49
C VAL A 502 11.28 -0.02 -13.02
N TRP A 503 11.79 0.87 -13.85
CA TRP A 503 13.08 0.76 -14.51
C TRP A 503 14.05 1.86 -14.04
N GLY A 504 14.48 1.78 -12.78
CA GLY A 504 15.41 2.72 -12.14
C GLY A 504 14.81 4.05 -11.68
N ALA A 505 13.50 4.25 -11.84
CA ALA A 505 12.83 5.46 -11.39
C ALA A 505 12.67 5.47 -9.86
N ASP A 506 12.85 6.62 -9.23
CA ASP A 506 12.74 6.78 -7.77
C ASP A 506 11.27 6.98 -7.38
N VAL A 507 10.68 5.96 -6.77
CA VAL A 507 9.27 5.97 -6.34
C VAL A 507 9.21 6.49 -4.90
N GLN A 508 8.83 7.76 -4.75
CA GLN A 508 8.72 8.44 -3.46
C GLN A 508 7.28 8.37 -2.92
N ALA A 509 7.06 8.89 -1.70
CA ALA A 509 5.74 8.87 -1.04
C ALA A 509 4.67 9.72 -1.76
N ASP A 510 5.07 10.73 -2.53
CA ASP A 510 4.16 11.67 -3.19
C ASP A 510 4.47 11.90 -4.68
N GLN A 511 5.39 11.16 -5.29
CA GLN A 511 5.74 11.26 -6.72
C GLN A 511 6.62 10.09 -7.18
N THR A 512 6.73 9.89 -8.49
CA THR A 512 7.91 9.22 -9.08
C THR A 512 8.82 10.26 -9.71
N VAL A 513 10.11 10.21 -9.38
CA VAL A 513 11.13 11.09 -9.93
C VAL A 513 11.88 10.37 -11.04
N PHE A 514 11.95 11.03 -12.20
CA PHE A 514 12.69 10.57 -13.37
C PHE A 514 13.97 11.39 -13.55
N ASP A 515 15.08 10.73 -13.85
CA ASP A 515 16.43 11.30 -13.89
C ASP A 515 16.98 11.50 -15.32
N GLY A 516 16.13 11.35 -16.33
CA GLY A 516 16.53 11.45 -17.74
C GLY A 516 17.14 10.16 -18.31
N THR A 517 17.17 9.07 -17.55
CA THR A 517 17.64 7.75 -18.01
C THR A 517 16.73 6.59 -17.60
N ASN A 518 15.83 6.82 -16.66
CA ASN A 518 14.93 5.83 -16.09
C ASN A 518 13.49 6.00 -16.59
N HIS A 519 12.65 4.97 -16.37
CA HIS A 519 11.25 5.00 -16.80
C HIS A 519 10.38 4.02 -15.99
N VAL A 520 9.08 4.04 -16.25
CA VAL A 520 8.12 3.04 -15.75
C VAL A 520 7.35 2.43 -16.92
N GLY A 521 7.40 1.11 -17.07
CA GLY A 521 6.76 0.38 -18.16
C GLY A 521 5.36 -0.11 -17.80
N THR A 522 4.33 0.33 -18.53
CA THR A 522 2.96 -0.14 -18.25
C THR A 522 2.78 -1.62 -18.64
N VAL A 523 1.96 -2.38 -17.91
CA VAL A 523 1.80 -3.84 -18.15
C VAL A 523 0.60 -4.22 -19.02
N ASN A 524 -0.21 -3.24 -19.47
CA ASN A 524 -1.40 -3.51 -20.26
C ASN A 524 -1.24 -3.37 -21.77
N ASP A 525 -1.99 -4.19 -22.51
CA ASP A 525 -2.20 -3.98 -23.94
C ASP A 525 -3.04 -2.71 -24.16
N PHE A 526 -2.39 -1.68 -24.71
CA PHE A 526 -2.99 -0.37 -24.96
C PHE A 526 -3.81 -0.33 -26.25
N ASN A 527 -3.86 -1.41 -27.03
CA ASN A 527 -4.58 -1.45 -28.30
C ASN A 527 -6.06 -1.14 -28.15
N ALA A 528 -6.72 -1.73 -27.15
CA ALA A 528 -8.13 -1.48 -26.89
C ALA A 528 -8.42 -0.02 -26.52
N VAL A 529 -7.45 0.68 -25.94
CA VAL A 529 -7.55 2.11 -25.60
C VAL A 529 -7.40 2.94 -26.86
N GLY A 530 -6.33 2.70 -27.61
CA GLY A 530 -6.06 3.41 -28.86
C GLY A 530 -7.13 3.20 -29.92
N GLN A 531 -7.82 2.06 -29.93
CA GLN A 531 -8.92 1.79 -30.86
C GLN A 531 -10.20 2.59 -30.58
N GLY A 532 -10.28 3.25 -29.41
CA GLY A 532 -11.43 4.04 -28.97
C GLY A 532 -11.13 5.51 -28.73
N GLU A 533 -12.09 6.20 -28.10
CA GLU A 533 -11.88 7.56 -27.57
C GLU A 533 -11.41 7.45 -26.13
N PHE A 534 -10.41 8.24 -25.71
CA PHE A 534 -9.78 8.08 -24.41
C PHE A 534 -9.21 9.38 -23.84
N ILE A 535 -8.90 9.36 -22.55
CA ILE A 535 -8.21 10.43 -21.81
C ILE A 535 -7.00 9.83 -21.11
N ILE A 536 -5.85 10.52 -21.17
CA ILE A 536 -4.69 10.28 -20.32
C ILE A 536 -4.49 11.55 -19.50
N SER A 537 -4.48 11.42 -18.17
CA SER A 537 -4.41 12.51 -17.21
C SER A 537 -3.28 12.24 -16.24
N LEU A 538 -2.40 13.20 -16.00
CA LEU A 538 -1.31 13.05 -15.03
C LEU A 538 -0.91 14.40 -14.44
N TRP A 539 -0.25 14.37 -13.28
CA TRP A 539 0.40 15.53 -12.70
C TRP A 539 1.88 15.49 -13.01
N ILE A 540 2.44 16.61 -13.47
CA ILE A 540 3.85 16.74 -13.85
C ILE A 540 4.51 17.88 -13.09
N LYS A 541 5.78 17.71 -12.80
CA LYS A 541 6.66 18.73 -12.25
C LYS A 541 8.02 18.64 -12.96
N PRO A 542 8.16 19.27 -14.15
CA PRO A 542 9.40 19.23 -14.92
C PRO A 542 10.56 19.87 -14.16
N ASP A 543 11.74 19.25 -14.25
CA ASP A 543 12.99 19.83 -13.74
C ASP A 543 13.43 21.06 -14.55
N ASP A 544 12.99 21.14 -15.81
CA ASP A 544 13.09 22.33 -16.65
C ASP A 544 11.80 22.51 -17.49
N GLY A 545 11.17 23.68 -17.40
CA GLY A 545 10.00 24.02 -18.22
C GLY A 545 10.33 24.24 -19.70
N ILE A 546 11.60 24.44 -20.07
CA ILE A 546 12.09 24.54 -21.46
C ILE A 546 13.35 23.66 -21.60
N PRO A 547 13.19 22.34 -21.64
CA PRO A 547 14.35 21.44 -21.64
C PRO A 547 15.23 21.61 -22.88
N GLY A 548 16.50 21.22 -22.79
CA GLY A 548 17.45 21.30 -23.91
C GLY A 548 17.09 20.40 -25.10
N GLY A 549 16.25 19.39 -24.88
CA GLY A 549 15.72 18.44 -25.84
C GLY A 549 14.20 18.28 -25.71
N SER A 550 13.59 17.39 -26.50
CA SER A 550 12.20 17.01 -26.26
C SER A 550 12.17 15.81 -25.32
N GLU A 551 11.29 15.86 -24.32
CA GLU A 551 11.19 14.85 -23.28
C GLU A 551 9.81 14.20 -23.32
N CYS A 552 9.76 12.87 -23.34
CA CYS A 552 8.52 12.11 -23.41
C CYS A 552 8.05 11.74 -22.00
N ILE A 553 6.91 12.31 -21.61
CA ILE A 553 6.34 12.09 -20.28
C ILE A 553 5.53 10.79 -20.25
N PHE A 554 4.86 10.47 -21.35
CA PHE A 554 4.09 9.24 -21.52
C PHE A 554 4.11 8.85 -22.99
N GLY A 555 4.55 7.66 -23.37
CA GLY A 555 4.38 7.25 -24.76
C GLY A 555 4.78 5.84 -25.16
N ALA A 556 4.15 5.38 -26.24
CA ALA A 556 4.55 4.21 -27.03
C ALA A 556 4.45 4.49 -28.52
N ARG A 557 5.26 3.77 -29.28
CA ARG A 557 5.34 3.82 -30.73
C ARG A 557 5.80 2.48 -31.29
N GLU A 558 5.11 2.01 -32.32
CA GLU A 558 5.53 0.85 -33.10
C GLU A 558 6.39 1.26 -34.32
N SER A 559 7.27 0.38 -34.79
CA SER A 559 8.29 0.68 -35.82
C SER A 559 7.94 0.20 -37.24
N GLY A 560 6.79 -0.44 -37.40
CA GLY A 560 6.23 -0.95 -38.64
C GLY A 560 5.62 0.12 -39.54
N ALA A 561 4.94 -0.37 -40.59
CA ALA A 561 4.37 0.49 -41.62
C ALA A 561 3.18 1.33 -41.13
N GLY A 562 2.54 0.94 -40.02
CA GLY A 562 1.47 1.70 -39.38
C GLY A 562 1.99 2.88 -38.56
N ASN A 563 3.18 2.80 -37.96
CA ASN A 563 3.73 3.82 -37.08
C ASN A 563 2.70 4.33 -36.04
N ASP A 564 1.96 3.39 -35.46
CA ASP A 564 0.95 3.64 -34.43
C ASP A 564 1.61 4.11 -33.16
N ARG A 565 1.02 5.15 -32.56
CA ARG A 565 1.60 5.79 -31.39
C ARG A 565 0.61 6.63 -30.60
N ILE A 566 0.85 6.67 -29.30
CA ILE A 566 0.20 7.55 -28.33
C ILE A 566 1.34 8.16 -27.52
N GLN A 567 1.50 9.48 -27.54
CA GLN A 567 2.65 10.13 -26.89
C GLN A 567 2.30 11.50 -26.33
N MET A 568 2.89 11.87 -25.20
CA MET A 568 2.78 13.16 -24.53
C MET A 568 4.21 13.69 -24.27
N TYR A 569 4.47 14.92 -24.67
CA TYR A 569 5.81 15.52 -24.67
C TYR A 569 5.82 16.91 -24.04
N LEU A 570 6.93 17.22 -23.38
CA LEU A 570 7.42 18.58 -23.19
C LEU A 570 8.53 18.83 -24.23
N GLY A 571 8.27 19.71 -25.20
CA GLY A 571 9.23 20.01 -26.25
C GLY A 571 10.32 20.96 -25.78
N GLY A 572 11.50 20.94 -26.41
CA GLY A 572 12.63 21.82 -26.04
C GLY A 572 12.45 23.33 -26.33
N THR A 573 11.23 23.73 -26.67
CA THR A 573 10.79 25.13 -26.70
C THR A 573 9.72 25.41 -25.62
N GLY A 574 9.48 24.50 -24.69
CA GLY A 574 8.51 24.58 -23.59
C GLY A 574 7.05 24.36 -23.95
N VAL A 575 6.76 23.92 -25.17
CA VAL A 575 5.40 23.61 -25.65
C VAL A 575 5.01 22.19 -25.27
N LEU A 576 3.75 21.97 -24.89
CA LEU A 576 3.22 20.62 -24.72
C LEU A 576 2.75 20.08 -26.06
N ALA A 577 3.05 18.81 -26.34
CA ALA A 577 2.62 18.14 -27.55
C ALA A 577 2.03 16.75 -27.25
N CYS A 578 0.94 16.40 -27.92
CA CYS A 578 0.28 15.10 -27.82
C CYS A 578 0.13 14.48 -29.22
N TRP A 579 0.58 13.25 -29.40
CA TRP A 579 0.52 12.53 -30.67
C TRP A 579 -0.46 11.36 -30.59
N TYR A 580 -1.29 11.23 -31.62
CA TYR A 580 -2.08 10.03 -31.86
C TYR A 580 -1.99 9.65 -33.34
N LYS A 581 -1.65 8.39 -33.63
CA LYS A 581 -1.69 7.80 -34.98
C LYS A 581 -2.22 6.38 -34.95
N ALA A 582 -3.02 6.04 -35.97
CA ALA A 582 -3.53 4.71 -36.28
C ALA A 582 -3.36 4.41 -37.77
N ASP A 583 -2.70 3.31 -38.12
CA ASP A 583 -2.34 2.82 -39.45
C ASP A 583 -1.75 3.93 -40.35
N GLY A 584 -0.80 4.67 -39.81
CA GLY A 584 -0.04 5.73 -40.48
C GLY A 584 -0.75 7.08 -40.47
N ASN A 585 -2.02 7.10 -40.07
CA ASN A 585 -2.90 8.26 -40.15
C ASN A 585 -3.12 8.88 -38.76
N GLY A 586 -2.89 10.19 -38.66
CA GLY A 586 -3.03 10.95 -37.41
C GLY A 586 -2.01 12.08 -37.35
N THR A 587 -2.07 12.87 -36.28
CA THR A 587 -1.32 14.13 -36.18
C THR A 587 -0.88 14.44 -34.74
N THR A 588 -0.27 15.61 -34.56
CA THR A 588 0.08 16.21 -33.28
C THR A 588 -0.95 17.26 -32.91
N ALA A 589 -1.36 17.28 -31.65
CA ALA A 589 -1.86 18.48 -30.98
C ALA A 589 -0.68 19.16 -30.28
N GLN A 590 -0.49 20.45 -30.46
CA GLN A 590 0.58 21.21 -29.80
C GLN A 590 0.05 22.54 -29.28
N THR A 591 0.42 22.92 -28.06
CA THR A 591 0.07 24.24 -27.51
C THR A 591 0.62 25.36 -28.38
N LEU A 592 -0.13 26.46 -28.50
CA LEU A 592 0.27 27.60 -29.34
C LEU A 592 1.57 28.26 -28.89
N SER A 593 1.87 28.20 -27.60
CA SER A 593 3.03 28.81 -26.97
C SER A 593 3.55 27.93 -25.83
N PRO A 594 4.76 28.22 -25.30
CA PRO A 594 5.28 27.53 -24.13
C PRO A 594 4.31 27.68 -22.95
N VAL A 595 4.18 26.65 -22.13
CA VAL A 595 3.25 26.65 -20.97
C VAL A 595 3.96 26.89 -19.64
N PHE A 596 5.27 26.67 -19.58
CA PHE A 596 6.12 26.91 -18.43
C PHE A 596 7.19 27.97 -18.76
N SER A 597 7.80 28.53 -17.72
CA SER A 597 9.02 29.32 -17.85
C SER A 597 10.26 28.42 -18.00
N ASP A 598 11.32 28.99 -18.56
CA ASP A 598 12.66 28.36 -18.59
C ASP A 598 13.19 28.12 -17.17
N GLY A 599 13.70 26.92 -16.91
CA GLY A 599 14.17 26.45 -15.61
C GLY A 599 13.13 25.68 -14.78
N ALA A 600 13.52 25.32 -13.55
CA ALA A 600 12.76 24.43 -12.69
C ALA A 600 11.33 24.88 -12.40
N VAL A 601 10.39 23.96 -12.57
CA VAL A 601 8.97 24.19 -12.30
C VAL A 601 8.70 23.91 -10.81
N ALA A 602 8.20 24.92 -10.10
CA ALA A 602 8.09 24.88 -8.64
C ALA A 602 7.01 23.90 -8.14
N ASP A 603 5.87 23.85 -8.83
CA ASP A 603 4.67 23.14 -8.41
C ASP A 603 4.25 22.08 -9.44
N PHE A 604 3.42 21.14 -9.01
CA PHE A 604 2.80 20.17 -9.89
C PHE A 604 1.68 20.82 -10.73
N HIS A 605 1.66 20.46 -12.02
CA HIS A 605 0.64 20.89 -12.97
C HIS A 605 -0.12 19.69 -13.53
N HIS A 606 -1.42 19.83 -13.73
CA HIS A 606 -2.29 18.76 -14.23
C HIS A 606 -2.34 18.79 -15.76
N MET A 607 -1.66 17.87 -16.41
CA MET A 607 -1.65 17.71 -17.86
C MET A 607 -2.63 16.62 -18.28
N VAL A 608 -3.45 16.91 -19.30
CA VAL A 608 -4.39 15.94 -19.87
C VAL A 608 -4.32 15.93 -21.39
N MET A 609 -4.23 14.72 -21.95
CA MET A 609 -4.49 14.41 -23.35
C MET A 609 -5.88 13.81 -23.49
N HIS A 610 -6.70 14.34 -24.39
CA HIS A 610 -7.98 13.74 -24.77
C HIS A 610 -7.98 13.39 -26.25
N VAL A 611 -8.22 12.13 -26.59
CA VAL A 611 -8.42 11.66 -27.95
C VAL A 611 -9.90 11.44 -28.17
N GLY A 612 -10.55 12.39 -28.83
CA GLY A 612 -11.97 12.34 -29.18
C GLY A 612 -12.22 11.78 -30.57
N THR A 613 -13.45 11.94 -31.06
CA THR A 613 -13.86 11.41 -32.37
C THR A 613 -13.00 11.97 -33.52
N THR A 614 -12.74 13.28 -33.53
CA THR A 614 -12.04 13.97 -34.64
C THR A 614 -10.82 14.77 -34.20
N LEU A 615 -10.61 14.99 -32.90
CA LEU A 615 -9.54 15.84 -32.39
C LEU A 615 -8.77 15.15 -31.26
N VAL A 616 -7.49 15.52 -31.16
CA VAL A 616 -6.69 15.40 -29.94
C VAL A 616 -6.67 16.76 -29.27
N ASP A 617 -7.10 16.84 -28.01
CA ASP A 617 -7.10 18.04 -27.20
C ASP A 617 -6.05 17.95 -26.08
N ILE A 618 -5.49 19.11 -25.70
CA ILE A 618 -4.59 19.25 -24.54
C ILE A 618 -5.28 20.13 -23.50
N TYR A 619 -5.23 19.71 -22.24
CA TYR A 619 -5.62 20.54 -21.10
C TYR A 619 -4.43 20.69 -20.15
N LEU A 620 -4.37 21.86 -19.51
CA LEU A 620 -3.44 22.16 -18.43
C LEU A 620 -4.23 22.80 -17.29
N ASP A 621 -4.09 22.28 -16.09
CA ASP A 621 -4.73 22.77 -14.85
C ASP A 621 -6.25 22.94 -14.98
N GLY A 622 -6.89 21.93 -15.58
CA GLY A 622 -8.33 21.92 -15.83
C GLY A 622 -8.80 22.76 -17.02
N VAL A 623 -7.89 23.42 -17.75
CA VAL A 623 -8.22 24.35 -18.84
C VAL A 623 -7.78 23.82 -20.20
N LYS A 624 -8.71 23.76 -21.16
CA LYS A 624 -8.44 23.38 -22.55
C LYS A 624 -7.51 24.41 -23.22
N GLN A 625 -6.43 23.93 -23.81
CA GLN A 625 -5.40 24.77 -24.43
C GLN A 625 -5.76 25.14 -25.88
N THR A 626 -5.32 26.33 -26.30
CA THR A 626 -5.36 26.72 -27.72
C THR A 626 -4.20 26.07 -28.46
N LEU A 627 -4.49 25.37 -29.55
CA LEU A 627 -3.51 24.62 -30.31
C LEU A 627 -2.93 25.42 -31.49
N HIS A 628 -1.76 25.03 -31.95
CA HIS A 628 -1.11 25.60 -33.13
C HIS A 628 -1.88 25.25 -34.41
N GLY A 629 -2.01 26.19 -35.35
CA GLY A 629 -2.90 26.05 -36.53
C GLY A 629 -2.52 24.97 -37.56
N THR A 630 -1.35 24.34 -37.43
CA THR A 630 -0.93 23.17 -38.25
C THR A 630 -0.77 21.89 -37.44
N SER A 631 -0.81 22.00 -36.13
CA SER A 631 -0.68 20.90 -35.16
C SER A 631 -1.87 20.99 -34.22
N ASP A 632 -3.05 21.01 -34.84
CA ASP A 632 -4.34 21.30 -34.22
C ASP A 632 -5.04 20.04 -33.69
N GLY A 633 -4.36 18.89 -33.73
CA GLY A 633 -4.90 17.63 -33.28
C GLY A 633 -5.93 17.01 -34.22
N ASP A 634 -6.10 17.47 -35.47
CA ASP A 634 -7.04 16.86 -36.42
C ASP A 634 -6.70 15.39 -36.76
N ILE A 635 -7.51 14.49 -36.23
CA ILE A 635 -7.44 13.05 -36.44
C ILE A 635 -8.69 12.54 -37.18
N SER A 636 -9.42 13.41 -37.88
CA SER A 636 -10.62 13.05 -38.66
C SER A 636 -10.38 11.99 -39.73
N THR A 637 -9.13 11.85 -40.20
CA THR A 637 -8.71 10.85 -41.19
C THR A 637 -8.18 9.56 -40.56
N ALA A 638 -7.94 9.53 -39.25
CA ALA A 638 -7.43 8.36 -38.55
C ALA A 638 -8.55 7.33 -38.32
N ILE A 639 -8.34 6.09 -38.76
CA ILE A 639 -9.26 4.98 -38.49
C ILE A 639 -8.80 4.32 -37.19
N LYS A 640 -9.37 4.75 -36.06
CA LYS A 640 -8.94 4.27 -34.73
C LYS A 640 -8.97 2.76 -34.59
N ALA A 641 -9.96 2.09 -35.18
CA ALA A 641 -10.06 0.63 -35.16
C ALA A 641 -8.84 -0.11 -35.75
N ASN A 642 -7.98 0.58 -36.53
CA ASN A 642 -6.75 0.00 -37.06
C ASN A 642 -5.53 0.22 -36.15
N PHE A 643 -5.68 0.89 -35.00
CA PHE A 643 -4.59 1.10 -34.06
C PHE A 643 -4.07 -0.23 -33.50
N ASP A 644 -2.78 -0.47 -33.66
CA ASP A 644 -2.06 -1.64 -33.17
C ASP A 644 -0.59 -1.29 -32.82
N LEU A 645 -0.27 -1.26 -31.52
CA LEU A 645 1.10 -1.12 -31.02
C LEU A 645 1.94 -2.40 -31.17
N ALA A 646 1.45 -3.43 -31.86
CA ALA A 646 2.19 -4.67 -32.11
C ALA A 646 2.73 -5.35 -30.84
N GLY A 647 2.02 -5.18 -29.72
CA GLY A 647 2.38 -5.74 -28.40
C GLY A 647 3.29 -4.84 -27.55
N TYR A 648 3.72 -3.69 -28.06
CA TYR A 648 4.44 -2.65 -27.29
C TYR A 648 3.47 -1.90 -26.37
N LYS A 649 4.00 -1.34 -25.27
CA LYS A 649 3.19 -0.77 -24.19
C LYS A 649 3.73 0.61 -23.81
N PRO A 650 2.88 1.61 -23.51
CA PRO A 650 3.38 2.93 -23.14
C PRO A 650 4.31 2.91 -21.94
N TYR A 651 5.36 3.72 -22.01
CA TYR A 651 6.20 4.05 -20.87
C TYR A 651 5.76 5.38 -20.27
N ILE A 652 5.99 5.53 -18.96
CA ILE A 652 5.90 6.79 -18.23
C ILE A 652 7.35 7.22 -17.97
N GLY A 653 7.66 8.48 -18.25
CA GLY A 653 9.02 9.03 -18.17
C GLY A 653 9.92 8.71 -19.37
N ALA A 654 9.40 8.02 -20.40
CA ALA A 654 10.09 7.79 -21.67
C ALA A 654 9.08 7.49 -22.79
N ARG A 655 9.57 7.44 -24.03
CA ARG A 655 8.91 6.80 -25.16
C ARG A 655 9.34 5.34 -25.26
N ASP A 656 8.39 4.42 -25.29
CA ASP A 656 8.63 3.07 -25.84
C ASP A 656 8.67 3.15 -27.38
N ASP A 657 9.84 3.02 -28.01
CA ASP A 657 10.00 2.92 -29.46
C ASP A 657 10.37 1.48 -29.84
N ALA A 658 9.36 0.71 -30.20
CA ALA A 658 9.46 -0.71 -30.55
C ALA A 658 10.22 -1.56 -29.51
N GLY A 659 9.88 -1.38 -28.23
CA GLY A 659 10.46 -2.10 -27.10
C GLY A 659 11.71 -1.44 -26.52
N THR A 660 12.11 -0.27 -27.01
CA THR A 660 13.31 0.45 -26.54
C THR A 660 12.91 1.81 -25.99
N ALA A 661 13.29 2.10 -24.74
CA ALA A 661 13.09 3.41 -24.13
C ALA A 661 13.96 4.48 -24.83
N ASP A 662 13.35 5.62 -25.15
CA ASP A 662 13.99 6.78 -25.79
C ASP A 662 13.28 8.09 -25.38
N ASP A 663 13.87 9.25 -25.66
CA ASP A 663 13.35 10.58 -25.29
C ASP A 663 12.91 10.65 -23.81
N PHE A 664 13.81 10.30 -22.88
CA PHE A 664 13.53 10.29 -21.45
C PHE A 664 13.08 11.65 -20.90
N TYR A 665 12.32 11.61 -19.80
CA TYR A 665 11.84 12.78 -19.06
C TYR A 665 12.66 13.03 -17.79
N GLU A 666 12.84 14.30 -17.45
CA GLU A 666 13.47 14.74 -16.21
C GLU A 666 12.44 15.49 -15.34
N GLY A 667 12.16 14.96 -14.15
CA GLY A 667 11.25 15.58 -13.19
C GLY A 667 10.24 14.62 -12.55
N GLY A 668 9.31 15.19 -11.79
CA GLY A 668 8.30 14.44 -11.04
C GLY A 668 7.04 14.14 -11.85
N VAL A 669 6.52 12.91 -11.76
CA VAL A 669 5.17 12.54 -12.25
C VAL A 669 4.36 11.91 -11.12
N ASP A 670 3.08 12.26 -11.05
CA ASP A 670 2.16 11.70 -10.08
C ASP A 670 0.75 11.50 -10.67
N ALA A 671 0.00 10.58 -10.07
CA ALA A 671 -1.43 10.37 -10.25
C ALA A 671 -1.87 10.26 -11.73
N VAL A 672 -1.18 9.38 -12.47
CA VAL A 672 -1.44 9.04 -13.87
C VAL A 672 -2.73 8.22 -13.97
N ARG A 673 -3.68 8.66 -14.78
CA ARG A 673 -5.02 8.08 -14.92
C ARG A 673 -5.40 7.97 -16.39
N ILE A 674 -5.87 6.80 -16.81
CA ILE A 674 -6.27 6.53 -18.19
C ILE A 674 -7.75 6.15 -18.20
N TYR A 675 -8.54 6.84 -19.01
CA TYR A 675 -9.96 6.59 -19.21
C TYR A 675 -10.23 6.18 -20.65
N LYS A 676 -10.80 5.01 -20.89
CA LYS A 676 -11.36 4.62 -22.20
C LYS A 676 -12.80 5.08 -22.34
N ASP A 677 -13.32 5.02 -23.56
CA ASP A 677 -14.69 5.41 -23.92
C ASP A 677 -15.04 6.82 -23.41
N SER A 678 -14.20 7.82 -23.70
CA SER A 678 -14.39 9.18 -23.18
C SER A 678 -15.75 9.78 -23.57
N ASN A 679 -16.33 9.39 -24.72
CA ASN A 679 -17.71 9.73 -25.08
C ASN A 679 -18.79 9.37 -24.03
N LYS A 680 -18.52 8.42 -23.12
CA LYS A 680 -19.44 8.03 -22.04
C LYS A 680 -19.26 8.86 -20.77
N LEU A 681 -18.28 9.78 -20.74
CA LEU A 681 -17.97 10.64 -19.59
C LEU A 681 -18.85 11.89 -19.51
N GLY A 682 -19.59 12.21 -20.58
CA GLY A 682 -20.42 13.41 -20.66
C GLY A 682 -19.62 14.60 -21.21
N ASP A 683 -19.73 15.75 -20.56
CA ASP A 683 -18.99 16.96 -20.94
C ASP A 683 -17.51 16.81 -20.53
N ILE A 684 -16.63 16.72 -21.52
CA ILE A 684 -15.19 16.48 -21.33
C ILE A 684 -14.52 17.64 -20.60
N ASP A 685 -14.89 18.90 -20.91
CA ASP A 685 -14.27 20.07 -20.28
C ASP A 685 -14.64 20.12 -18.79
N ALA A 686 -15.91 19.84 -18.47
CA ALA A 686 -16.37 19.75 -17.09
C ALA A 686 -15.74 18.56 -16.33
N PHE A 687 -15.55 17.43 -17.02
CA PHE A 687 -14.90 16.25 -16.45
C PHE A 687 -13.44 16.52 -16.10
N VAL A 688 -12.67 17.11 -17.03
CA VAL A 688 -11.26 17.44 -16.80
C VAL A 688 -11.10 18.47 -15.68
N LEU A 689 -11.95 19.50 -15.63
CA LEU A 689 -11.95 20.46 -14.53
C LEU A 689 -12.26 19.80 -13.18
N ALA A 690 -13.15 18.81 -13.15
CA ALA A 690 -13.44 18.05 -11.93
C ALA A 690 -12.23 17.18 -11.49
N LEU A 691 -11.47 16.62 -12.43
CA LEU A 691 -10.23 15.89 -12.12
C LEU A 691 -9.16 16.81 -11.54
N TYR A 692 -8.99 18.00 -12.13
CA TYR A 692 -8.06 19.00 -11.62
C TYR A 692 -8.41 19.42 -10.17
N ASN A 693 -9.68 19.75 -9.93
CA ASN A 693 -10.16 20.17 -8.60
C ASN A 693 -10.09 19.06 -7.55
N LYS A 694 -10.05 17.78 -7.96
CA LYS A 694 -9.81 16.66 -7.06
C LYS A 694 -8.38 16.66 -6.51
N GLY A 695 -7.43 17.21 -7.27
CA GLY A 695 -6.01 17.22 -6.90
C GLY A 695 -5.29 15.91 -7.23
N ARG A 696 -4.12 15.72 -6.62
CA ARG A 696 -3.26 14.53 -6.82
C ARG A 696 -3.83 13.28 -6.13
N SER A 697 -4.69 13.43 -5.12
CA SER A 697 -5.21 12.35 -4.26
C SER A 697 -6.25 11.40 -4.86
#